data_AF-A0A0N5BR57-F1
#
_entry.id   AF-A0A0N5BR57-F1
#
_cell.length_a   1.000
_cell.length_b   1.000
_cell.length_c   1.000
_cell.angle_alpha   90.00
_cell.angle_beta   90.00
_cell.angle_gamma   90.00
#
_symmetry.space_group_name_H-M   'P 1'
#
loop_
_entity.id
_entity.type
_entity.pdbx_description
1 polymer ?
#
loop_
_entity_poly.entity_id
_entity_poly.type
_entity_poly.pdbx_seq_one_letter_code
_entity_poly.pdbx_strand_id
1 'polypeptide(L)'
;MDPDGLLRDYPKFVYVVKVFLEEFDTSENKSIGNDFEEWTPSPVDRPLIFFIREVLKFKKDERNSIINRILRNHLINEEQFIDKENILSDFYYNIYSNITSPKLIPSFKGFLNYEENEDTLRIDINKEMSYPAIVGEIFMTALASPGFTWQASPLVTEMELLMVDWVGQAIGIPPIFLNQNNIGHGALHYTVGEGVALSFICAKARKIKELHKETNDEDMRNKIISDYNIVGKTSQDKNSDVYQYFSRHDPKFNHKLRAYTFGRSKLSNHKLGANLGFYVKVVPCDGGIDEDYVDNFCKIMEKDEKDGFHPFVLILTIDKDKFKNLSLYREMIKLCKKKSLWITVDLSNVVGDLLVEMSLYLTRLLEDVDGIVVNIRETFLTNELCVVCWLKNYSEAAVTLSITPTYLRHSNEGMVADLRHLSFGFSKRPRGIRLWMIIRTFGIDGLAKYYKYKNDKNKPSDIINPYDSIKFHEAASEAFNFITKYWKELKTNYLPSTTSPPSTISKILSPKPPKYGKCLKSAIPIYESLLHNTTQWLHSNFLAYFPCHTNYSCVLGDLFAGTFGYRSNIELKIIEGEVIETIGRAMNLPQKFWKIQNEDYREWFYGTASEGTFKSVLMGREIVIEKFKKLHSLVDNGELKNFDSLDCIERCLLPYIDEWDVDNDPFCCFLYNYLIPYTSSHAHSSVEKGYLLANVRIRKFPVIYDEGAGNYTLKNGSIEKALIIDRKNGLIPFFLTLPVGSTSTCGIDYPEKYGPIGKKENMWVHIDAAYLGGFLFLPEMKHLLKGFEYSDSIVINLHKGGCINNDSSMFFLSNDYCNSQFLNSLGTFPRRNRAIKIWFVLKSFGINSIIKLQRQQIKCAKMFENLISSKDTLQIVSRQIGGLVTFRLKGKSNEENERLFHYINNVDKRLHLTETHIENLHIIRISINNPQMTLEEVEEAFIYLSEACDKFLTLELNNNSINCN
;
A
#
# COMPACT_ATOMS: atom_id res chain seq x y z
N MET A 1 -18.86 -2.16 13.63
CA MET A 1 -19.65 -3.40 13.42
C MET A 1 -21.08 -3.17 13.86
N ASP A 2 -22.03 -3.43 12.97
CA ASP A 2 -23.49 -3.43 13.23
C ASP A 2 -24.07 -4.59 12.40
N PRO A 3 -24.25 -5.78 13.01
CA PRO A 3 -24.74 -6.94 12.30
C PRO A 3 -26.18 -6.79 11.79
N ASP A 4 -27.05 -6.13 12.56
CA ASP A 4 -28.47 -6.04 12.23
C ASP A 4 -28.73 -4.99 11.16
N GLY A 5 -27.95 -3.90 11.17
CA GLY A 5 -27.88 -2.95 10.05
C GLY A 5 -27.35 -3.59 8.77
N LEU A 6 -26.34 -4.47 8.87
CA LEU A 6 -25.85 -5.23 7.72
C LEU A 6 -26.93 -6.19 7.18
N LEU A 7 -27.56 -6.99 8.04
CA LEU A 7 -28.68 -7.90 7.68
C LEU A 7 -29.84 -7.17 6.98
N ARG A 8 -30.19 -5.98 7.45
CA ARG A 8 -31.26 -5.15 6.89
C ARG A 8 -30.94 -4.62 5.48
N ASP A 9 -29.70 -4.22 5.24
CA ASP A 9 -29.35 -3.46 4.04
C ASP A 9 -28.68 -4.30 2.94
N TYR A 10 -27.91 -5.35 3.27
CA TYR A 10 -27.23 -6.17 2.25
C TYR A 10 -28.14 -6.71 1.13
N PRO A 11 -29.40 -7.13 1.36
CA PRO A 11 -30.21 -7.74 0.30
C PRO A 11 -30.44 -6.80 -0.89
N LYS A 12 -30.54 -5.48 -0.63
CA LYS A 12 -30.68 -4.44 -1.66
C LYS A 12 -29.42 -4.34 -2.52
N PHE A 13 -28.25 -4.45 -1.89
CA PHE A 13 -26.94 -4.34 -2.54
C PHE A 13 -26.64 -5.58 -3.38
N VAL A 14 -26.89 -6.78 -2.82
CA VAL A 14 -26.78 -8.05 -3.55
C VAL A 14 -27.75 -8.09 -4.73
N TYR A 15 -28.99 -7.59 -4.59
CA TYR A 15 -29.92 -7.51 -5.72
C TYR A 15 -29.38 -6.65 -6.88
N VAL A 16 -28.73 -5.53 -6.58
CA VAL A 16 -28.20 -4.64 -7.63
C VAL A 16 -26.95 -5.18 -8.29
N VAL A 17 -26.05 -5.82 -7.55
CA VAL A 17 -24.92 -6.53 -8.15
C VAL A 17 -25.39 -7.76 -8.95
N LYS A 18 -26.46 -8.45 -8.51
CA LYS A 18 -27.10 -9.51 -9.29
C LYS A 18 -27.58 -8.98 -10.65
N VAL A 19 -28.36 -7.89 -10.68
CA VAL A 19 -28.84 -7.32 -11.95
C VAL A 19 -27.69 -6.77 -12.81
N PHE A 20 -26.67 -6.16 -12.19
CA PHE A 20 -25.44 -5.78 -12.89
C PHE A 20 -24.85 -6.96 -13.66
N LEU A 21 -24.72 -8.12 -13.00
CA LEU A 21 -24.16 -9.33 -13.60
C LEU A 21 -25.07 -9.91 -14.71
N GLU A 22 -26.40 -9.85 -14.56
CA GLU A 22 -27.38 -10.29 -15.58
C GLU A 22 -27.27 -9.49 -16.89
N GLU A 23 -26.99 -8.19 -16.81
CA GLU A 23 -26.77 -7.35 -18.00
C GLU A 23 -25.46 -7.69 -18.75
N PHE A 24 -24.46 -8.28 -18.07
CA PHE A 24 -23.25 -8.81 -18.74
C PHE A 24 -23.46 -10.25 -19.26
N ASP A 25 -24.13 -11.11 -18.50
CA ASP A 25 -24.39 -12.51 -18.88
C ASP A 25 -25.22 -12.60 -20.17
N THR A 26 -26.16 -11.67 -20.36
CA THR A 26 -26.99 -11.57 -21.57
C THR A 26 -26.30 -10.94 -22.79
N SER A 27 -25.04 -10.50 -22.66
CA SER A 27 -24.33 -9.78 -23.74
C SER A 27 -23.70 -10.69 -24.82
N GLU A 28 -23.71 -12.02 -24.64
CA GLU A 28 -23.36 -13.00 -25.68
C GLU A 28 -24.42 -13.08 -26.80
N ASN A 29 -24.67 -12.01 -27.55
CA ASN A 29 -25.27 -12.09 -28.90
C ASN A 29 -25.28 -10.81 -29.77
N LYS A 30 -24.44 -9.80 -29.52
CA LYS A 30 -24.20 -8.75 -30.52
C LYS A 30 -22.72 -8.45 -30.71
N SER A 31 -22.19 -8.92 -31.84
CA SER A 31 -21.06 -8.25 -32.48
C SER A 31 -21.47 -6.79 -32.73
N ILE A 32 -20.79 -5.85 -32.06
CA ILE A 32 -20.86 -4.44 -32.43
C ILE A 32 -20.13 -4.34 -33.77
N GLY A 33 -20.89 -4.33 -34.86
CA GLY A 33 -20.36 -4.07 -36.19
C GLY A 33 -19.85 -2.64 -36.29
N ASN A 34 -18.95 -2.38 -37.24
CA ASN A 34 -18.34 -1.06 -37.45
C ASN A 34 -19.28 -0.02 -38.09
N ASP A 35 -20.59 -0.19 -37.96
CA ASP A 35 -21.59 0.69 -38.55
C ASP A 35 -21.96 1.79 -37.53
N PHE A 36 -21.19 2.87 -37.56
CA PHE A 36 -21.53 4.13 -36.92
C PHE A 36 -22.76 4.74 -37.61
N GLU A 37 -23.97 4.59 -37.05
CA GLU A 37 -25.04 5.60 -37.12
C GLU A 37 -26.28 5.31 -36.24
N GLU A 38 -26.10 4.89 -34.97
CA GLU A 38 -27.17 5.05 -33.95
C GLU A 38 -26.61 4.91 -32.52
N TRP A 39 -26.56 6.01 -31.76
CA TRP A 39 -26.00 6.03 -30.40
C TRP A 39 -26.97 5.39 -29.39
N THR A 40 -26.79 4.09 -29.13
CA THR A 40 -27.41 3.40 -28.00
C THR A 40 -26.47 3.42 -26.79
N PRO A 41 -26.96 3.73 -25.56
CA PRO A 41 -26.14 3.70 -24.36
C PRO A 41 -25.50 2.31 -24.16
N SER A 42 -24.23 2.31 -23.75
CA SER A 42 -23.43 1.09 -23.61
C SER A 42 -24.08 0.12 -22.61
N PRO A 43 -23.94 -1.21 -22.79
CA PRO A 43 -24.27 -2.19 -21.76
C PRO A 43 -23.59 -1.90 -20.41
N VAL A 44 -22.50 -1.12 -20.40
CA VAL A 44 -21.75 -0.69 -19.21
C VAL A 44 -22.44 0.45 -18.45
N ASP A 45 -23.21 1.28 -19.15
CA ASP A 45 -23.87 2.44 -18.55
C ASP A 45 -25.15 2.01 -17.81
N ARG A 46 -25.84 0.97 -18.32
CA ARG A 46 -27.11 0.50 -17.76
C ARG A 46 -27.02 0.02 -16.31
N PRO A 47 -26.00 -0.73 -15.85
CA PRO A 47 -25.89 -1.14 -14.46
C PRO A 47 -25.57 0.03 -13.51
N LEU A 48 -24.81 1.02 -13.98
CA LEU A 48 -24.52 2.23 -13.21
C LEU A 48 -25.78 3.12 -13.14
N ILE A 49 -26.49 3.26 -14.25
CA ILE A 49 -27.81 3.89 -14.34
C ILE A 49 -28.85 3.10 -13.53
N PHE A 50 -28.74 1.78 -13.39
CA PHE A 50 -29.62 0.92 -12.59
C PHE A 50 -29.29 1.05 -11.08
N PHE A 51 -28.02 1.07 -10.71
CA PHE A 51 -27.58 1.46 -9.36
C PHE A 51 -28.14 2.83 -8.99
N ILE A 52 -28.04 3.81 -9.88
CA ILE A 52 -28.64 5.14 -9.74
C ILE A 52 -30.18 5.08 -9.69
N ARG A 53 -30.86 4.30 -10.54
CA ARG A 53 -32.34 4.25 -10.60
C ARG A 53 -32.99 3.49 -9.43
N GLU A 54 -32.42 2.36 -9.03
CA GLU A 54 -33.05 1.37 -8.15
C GLU A 54 -32.46 1.32 -6.74
N VAL A 55 -31.20 1.73 -6.53
CA VAL A 55 -30.66 1.96 -5.16
C VAL A 55 -30.97 3.37 -4.68
N LEU A 56 -30.87 4.40 -5.54
CA LEU A 56 -31.10 5.80 -5.15
C LEU A 56 -32.57 6.26 -5.36
N LYS A 57 -33.43 5.40 -5.91
CA LYS A 57 -34.91 5.50 -5.99
C LYS A 57 -35.51 6.89 -6.29
N PHE A 58 -35.32 7.37 -7.51
CA PHE A 58 -36.02 8.55 -8.05
C PHE A 58 -37.49 8.27 -8.46
N LYS A 59 -38.39 9.25 -8.29
CA LYS A 59 -39.79 9.21 -8.80
C LYS A 59 -39.82 9.32 -10.33
N LYS A 60 -40.85 8.74 -10.97
CA LYS A 60 -40.91 8.45 -12.41
C LYS A 60 -40.75 9.68 -13.33
N ASP A 61 -41.26 10.83 -12.90
CA ASP A 61 -41.31 12.04 -13.74
C ASP A 61 -40.02 12.87 -13.61
N GLU A 62 -39.39 12.85 -12.43
CA GLU A 62 -38.00 13.33 -12.23
C GLU A 62 -36.98 12.40 -12.90
N ARG A 63 -37.24 11.08 -12.90
CA ARG A 63 -36.44 10.06 -13.61
C ARG A 63 -36.34 10.42 -15.09
N ASN A 64 -37.48 10.70 -15.73
CA ASN A 64 -37.50 11.19 -17.12
C ASN A 64 -36.88 12.58 -17.26
N SER A 65 -37.09 13.52 -16.33
CA SER A 65 -36.48 14.87 -16.40
C SER A 65 -34.95 14.84 -16.34
N ILE A 66 -34.33 14.04 -15.45
CA ILE A 66 -32.87 13.96 -15.31
C ILE A 66 -32.25 13.18 -16.48
N ILE A 67 -32.84 12.06 -16.89
CA ILE A 67 -32.42 11.31 -18.08
C ILE A 67 -32.53 12.22 -19.31
N ASN A 68 -33.67 12.87 -19.51
CA ASN A 68 -33.85 13.83 -20.59
C ASN A 68 -32.96 15.05 -20.44
N ARG A 69 -32.46 15.44 -19.26
CA ARG A 69 -31.52 16.58 -19.11
C ARG A 69 -30.07 16.20 -19.36
N ILE A 70 -29.70 14.94 -19.15
CA ILE A 70 -28.44 14.35 -19.63
C ILE A 70 -28.46 14.19 -21.15
N LEU A 71 -29.62 13.83 -21.73
CA LEU A 71 -29.81 13.70 -23.18
C LEU A 71 -30.05 15.05 -23.91
N ARG A 72 -30.79 16.01 -23.31
CA ARG A 72 -31.19 17.31 -23.91
C ARG A 72 -30.13 18.41 -23.89
N ASN A 73 -28.88 18.10 -23.60
CA ASN A 73 -27.81 18.85 -24.26
C ASN A 73 -27.84 18.65 -25.79
N HIS A 74 -28.66 17.69 -26.28
CA HIS A 74 -29.25 17.70 -27.61
C HIS A 74 -30.82 17.67 -27.53
N LEU A 75 -31.43 18.86 -27.65
CA LEU A 75 -32.80 19.13 -28.15
C LEU A 75 -34.07 18.86 -27.26
N ILE A 76 -34.51 19.92 -26.56
CA ILE A 76 -35.84 20.60 -26.60
C ILE A 76 -37.19 19.89 -26.22
N ASN A 77 -38.02 20.65 -25.45
CA ASN A 77 -39.47 20.70 -25.09
C ASN A 77 -40.34 19.57 -24.45
N GLU A 78 -40.98 19.93 -23.31
CA GLU A 78 -42.41 19.75 -22.88
C GLU A 78 -43.08 18.33 -22.86
N GLU A 79 -44.09 17.96 -22.03
CA GLU A 79 -44.89 18.64 -20.98
C GLU A 79 -45.56 17.64 -19.97
N GLN A 80 -46.09 18.15 -18.83
CA GLN A 80 -47.33 17.75 -18.08
C GLN A 80 -47.48 16.60 -17.01
N PHE A 81 -48.08 16.99 -15.84
CA PHE A 81 -48.80 16.30 -14.69
C PHE A 81 -48.14 15.12 -13.88
N ILE A 82 -48.01 15.03 -12.53
CA ILE A 82 -48.77 15.38 -11.26
C ILE A 82 -49.45 14.13 -10.61
N ASP A 83 -49.50 13.86 -9.28
CA ASP A 83 -49.15 14.63 -8.05
C ASP A 83 -48.30 13.83 -6.97
N LYS A 84 -48.92 13.29 -5.88
CA LYS A 84 -48.24 12.92 -4.61
C LYS A 84 -48.69 11.61 -3.96
N GLU A 85 -47.75 10.99 -3.23
CA GLU A 85 -47.97 10.61 -1.83
C GLU A 85 -46.63 10.65 -1.06
N ASN A 86 -46.68 10.85 0.27
CA ASN A 86 -45.60 11.52 1.01
C ASN A 86 -45.33 10.92 2.41
N ILE A 87 -44.26 10.11 2.52
CA ILE A 87 -43.55 9.78 3.79
C ILE A 87 -42.01 9.85 3.61
N LEU A 88 -41.50 9.72 2.38
CA LEU A 88 -40.06 9.74 2.06
C LEU A 88 -39.44 11.16 1.87
N SER A 89 -40.26 12.21 1.79
CA SER A 89 -39.85 13.58 1.39
C SER A 89 -38.68 14.15 2.19
N ASP A 90 -38.73 14.04 3.52
CA ASP A 90 -37.87 14.84 4.39
C ASP A 90 -36.43 14.29 4.48
N PHE A 91 -36.25 13.04 4.06
CA PHE A 91 -34.94 12.43 3.86
C PHE A 91 -34.30 12.88 2.53
N TYR A 92 -35.10 13.01 1.46
CA TYR A 92 -34.61 13.41 0.13
C TYR A 92 -34.11 14.87 0.08
N TYR A 93 -34.77 15.79 0.78
CA TYR A 93 -34.46 17.23 0.72
C TYR A 93 -33.04 17.59 1.20
N ASN A 94 -32.50 16.86 2.18
CA ASN A 94 -31.19 17.12 2.77
C ASN A 94 -30.00 16.64 1.91
N ILE A 95 -30.20 15.64 1.05
CA ILE A 95 -29.13 15.15 0.15
C ILE A 95 -29.06 16.01 -1.11
N TYR A 96 -30.20 16.41 -1.66
CA TYR A 96 -30.26 17.09 -2.96
C TYR A 96 -29.71 18.53 -2.94
N SER A 97 -29.90 19.25 -1.82
CA SER A 97 -29.42 20.63 -1.64
C SER A 97 -27.90 20.78 -1.60
N ASN A 98 -27.15 19.69 -1.36
CA ASN A 98 -25.70 19.72 -1.16
C ASN A 98 -24.88 19.31 -2.40
N ILE A 99 -25.49 18.69 -3.42
CA ILE A 99 -24.78 18.14 -4.59
C ILE A 99 -24.71 19.16 -5.75
N THR A 100 -25.59 20.16 -5.78
CA THR A 100 -25.63 21.18 -6.84
C THR A 100 -24.78 22.42 -6.50
N SER A 101 -23.46 22.34 -6.66
CA SER A 101 -22.59 23.53 -6.73
C SER A 101 -22.36 23.94 -8.20
N PRO A 102 -22.88 25.09 -8.69
CA PRO A 102 -22.80 25.46 -10.11
C PRO A 102 -21.39 25.75 -10.65
N LYS A 103 -20.34 25.70 -9.82
CA LYS A 103 -18.98 26.13 -10.18
C LYS A 103 -18.14 25.10 -10.94
N LEU A 104 -18.60 23.85 -11.04
CA LEU A 104 -17.81 22.72 -11.58
C LEU A 104 -17.94 22.49 -13.09
N ILE A 105 -18.86 23.15 -13.81
CA ILE A 105 -19.20 22.77 -15.19
C ILE A 105 -18.24 23.29 -16.28
N PRO A 106 -17.70 24.54 -16.24
CA PRO A 106 -16.93 25.08 -17.38
C PRO A 106 -15.56 24.44 -17.63
N SER A 107 -14.87 23.92 -16.61
CA SER A 107 -13.47 23.48 -16.72
C SER A 107 -13.24 22.15 -17.47
N PHE A 108 -14.30 21.45 -17.88
CA PHE A 108 -14.19 20.08 -18.40
C PHE A 108 -14.04 19.96 -19.93
N LYS A 109 -14.25 21.03 -20.71
CA LYS A 109 -14.21 20.94 -22.19
C LYS A 109 -12.82 20.78 -22.81
N GLY A 110 -11.74 21.02 -22.07
CA GLY A 110 -10.36 20.83 -22.56
C GLY A 110 -9.85 19.38 -22.49
N PHE A 111 -10.53 18.49 -21.74
CA PHE A 111 -9.97 17.19 -21.35
C PHE A 111 -10.30 16.01 -22.26
N LEU A 112 -10.99 16.24 -23.38
CA LEU A 112 -11.36 15.17 -24.33
C LEU A 112 -10.25 14.81 -25.33
N ASN A 113 -9.17 15.61 -25.41
CA ASN A 113 -7.99 15.33 -26.23
C ASN A 113 -6.92 14.56 -25.41
N TYR A 114 -7.30 13.45 -24.79
CA TYR A 114 -6.33 12.52 -24.20
C TYR A 114 -5.76 11.63 -25.31
N GLU A 115 -4.52 11.89 -25.71
CA GLU A 115 -3.75 10.96 -26.54
C GLU A 115 -3.48 9.64 -25.80
N GLU A 116 -3.32 8.57 -26.57
CA GLU A 116 -3.15 7.18 -26.11
C GLU A 116 -1.87 7.02 -25.28
N ASN A 117 -1.97 7.21 -23.96
CA ASN A 117 -0.89 6.95 -23.00
C ASN A 117 -1.11 5.61 -22.28
N GLU A 118 -0.01 4.85 -22.17
CA GLU A 118 0.07 3.38 -21.97
C GLU A 118 -0.66 2.79 -20.73
N ASP A 119 -1.03 3.62 -19.75
CA ASP A 119 -1.71 3.20 -18.50
C ASP A 119 -3.19 3.64 -18.40
N THR A 120 -3.77 4.23 -19.46
CA THR A 120 -5.20 4.60 -19.47
C THR A 120 -6.11 3.38 -19.72
N LEU A 121 -6.29 2.57 -18.67
CA LEU A 121 -7.17 1.39 -18.61
C LEU A 121 -8.63 1.69 -19.03
N ARG A 122 -8.90 1.64 -20.34
CA ARG A 122 -10.23 1.29 -20.88
C ARG A 122 -10.46 -0.21 -20.61
N ILE A 123 -10.99 -0.51 -19.42
CA ILE A 123 -11.33 -1.87 -19.00
C ILE A 123 -12.44 -2.42 -19.90
N ASP A 124 -12.13 -3.49 -20.65
CA ASP A 124 -13.14 -4.32 -21.31
C ASP A 124 -13.75 -5.25 -20.26
N ILE A 125 -14.92 -4.86 -19.73
CA ILE A 125 -15.60 -5.55 -18.62
C ILE A 125 -15.96 -7.00 -18.98
N ASN A 126 -16.06 -7.31 -20.28
CA ASN A 126 -16.32 -8.64 -20.81
C ASN A 126 -15.14 -9.62 -20.62
N LYS A 127 -14.01 -9.18 -20.03
CA LYS A 127 -12.78 -9.98 -19.89
C LYS A 127 -12.16 -10.00 -18.48
N GLU A 128 -12.62 -9.17 -17.54
CA GLU A 128 -11.82 -8.81 -16.35
C GLU A 128 -12.56 -8.80 -14.99
N MET A 129 -13.62 -9.61 -14.81
CA MET A 129 -14.35 -9.68 -13.53
C MET A 129 -14.97 -11.06 -13.32
N SER A 130 -15.15 -11.49 -12.07
CA SER A 130 -15.93 -12.68 -11.72
C SER A 130 -16.68 -12.56 -10.39
N TYR A 131 -17.83 -13.23 -10.26
CA TYR A 131 -18.62 -13.20 -9.02
C TYR A 131 -17.88 -13.71 -7.76
N PRO A 132 -16.96 -14.70 -7.81
CA PRO A 132 -16.18 -15.09 -6.63
C PRO A 132 -15.20 -14.00 -6.20
N ALA A 133 -14.71 -13.19 -7.13
CA ALA A 133 -13.87 -12.03 -6.81
C ALA A 133 -14.65 -10.99 -6.00
N ILE A 134 -15.90 -10.71 -6.40
CA ILE A 134 -16.81 -9.78 -5.72
C ILE A 134 -17.18 -10.29 -4.32
N VAL A 135 -17.53 -11.58 -4.18
CA VAL A 135 -17.81 -12.18 -2.86
C VAL A 135 -16.57 -12.14 -1.95
N GLY A 136 -15.36 -12.26 -2.51
CA GLY A 136 -14.10 -12.08 -1.79
C GLY A 136 -13.97 -10.73 -1.07
N GLU A 137 -14.49 -9.63 -1.64
CA GLU A 137 -14.46 -8.31 -0.99
C GLU A 137 -15.20 -8.29 0.35
N ILE A 138 -16.30 -9.04 0.45
CA ILE A 138 -17.13 -9.09 1.66
C ILE A 138 -16.24 -9.53 2.84
N PHE A 139 -15.50 -10.63 2.67
CA PHE A 139 -14.59 -11.16 3.70
C PHE A 139 -13.41 -10.24 3.95
N MET A 140 -12.76 -9.77 2.89
CA MET A 140 -11.57 -8.92 3.01
C MET A 140 -11.85 -7.62 3.77
N THR A 141 -13.03 -7.04 3.58
CA THR A 141 -13.48 -5.78 4.22
C THR A 141 -14.06 -6.03 5.62
N ALA A 142 -14.80 -7.13 5.82
CA ALA A 142 -15.49 -7.41 7.08
C ALA A 142 -14.62 -8.03 8.19
N LEU A 143 -13.46 -8.60 7.83
CA LEU A 143 -12.48 -9.12 8.80
C LEU A 143 -11.46 -8.07 9.24
N ALA A 144 -11.25 -7.04 8.41
CA ALA A 144 -10.34 -5.92 8.67
C ALA A 144 -8.89 -6.32 9.02
N SER A 145 -8.43 -7.50 8.60
CA SER A 145 -7.13 -8.05 9.01
C SER A 145 -6.01 -7.63 8.03
N PRO A 146 -5.07 -6.75 8.43
CA PRO A 146 -3.92 -6.38 7.61
C PRO A 146 -2.84 -7.49 7.63
N GLY A 147 -2.26 -7.79 6.46
CA GLY A 147 -1.09 -8.67 6.35
C GLY A 147 0.21 -7.86 6.28
N PHE A 148 1.11 -8.02 7.26
CA PHE A 148 2.45 -7.40 7.23
C PHE A 148 3.51 -8.31 7.84
N THR A 149 3.35 -8.66 9.12
CA THR A 149 4.04 -9.78 9.77
C THR A 149 3.14 -11.02 9.78
N TRP A 150 3.71 -12.20 9.97
CA TRP A 150 2.93 -13.40 10.20
C TRP A 150 2.04 -13.26 11.44
N GLN A 151 2.60 -12.83 12.59
CA GLN A 151 1.84 -12.70 13.84
C GLN A 151 0.69 -11.68 13.76
N ALA A 152 0.83 -10.64 12.93
CA ALA A 152 -0.25 -9.68 12.71
C ALA A 152 -1.52 -10.36 12.16
N SER A 153 -1.40 -11.24 11.16
CA SER A 153 -2.54 -11.97 10.59
C SER A 153 -2.08 -13.30 9.95
N PRO A 154 -1.94 -14.40 10.72
CA PRO A 154 -1.44 -15.68 10.20
C PRO A 154 -2.28 -16.22 9.02
N LEU A 155 -3.62 -16.12 9.10
CA LEU A 155 -4.51 -16.53 8.01
C LEU A 155 -4.31 -15.72 6.73
N VAL A 156 -4.10 -14.41 6.84
CA VAL A 156 -3.86 -13.55 5.69
C VAL A 156 -2.53 -13.89 5.02
N THR A 157 -1.49 -14.04 5.84
CA THR A 157 -0.13 -14.35 5.38
C THR A 157 -0.07 -15.72 4.70
N GLU A 158 -0.46 -16.80 5.39
CA GLU A 158 -0.37 -18.15 4.84
C GLU A 158 -1.31 -18.40 3.66
N MET A 159 -2.49 -17.76 3.63
CA MET A 159 -3.38 -17.82 2.46
C MET A 159 -2.77 -17.10 1.24
N GLU A 160 -2.12 -15.95 1.41
CA GLU A 160 -1.44 -15.27 0.29
C GLU A 160 -0.31 -16.15 -0.27
N LEU A 161 0.56 -16.70 0.59
CA LEU A 161 1.67 -17.57 0.18
C LEU A 161 1.16 -18.85 -0.51
N LEU A 162 0.13 -19.51 0.03
CA LEU A 162 -0.44 -20.72 -0.60
C LEU A 162 -1.11 -20.42 -1.94
N MET A 163 -1.81 -19.29 -2.08
CA MET A 163 -2.46 -18.94 -3.35
C MET A 163 -1.46 -18.54 -4.43
N VAL A 164 -0.36 -17.91 -4.03
CA VAL A 164 0.79 -17.68 -4.93
C VAL A 164 1.38 -19.00 -5.39
N ASP A 165 1.53 -20.00 -4.51
CA ASP A 165 1.97 -21.34 -4.92
C ASP A 165 0.99 -22.03 -5.86
N TRP A 166 -0.31 -21.91 -5.60
CA TRP A 166 -1.36 -22.46 -6.48
C TRP A 166 -1.32 -21.89 -7.89
N VAL A 167 -1.13 -20.57 -8.03
CA VAL A 167 -0.92 -19.92 -9.33
C VAL A 167 0.36 -20.45 -9.97
N GLY A 168 1.46 -20.52 -9.22
CA GLY A 168 2.75 -20.98 -9.72
C GLY A 168 2.67 -22.40 -10.28
N GLN A 169 2.07 -23.32 -9.53
CA GLN A 169 1.82 -24.69 -9.96
C GLN A 169 0.89 -24.80 -11.18
N ALA A 170 -0.10 -23.89 -11.31
CA ALA A 170 -1.04 -23.88 -12.43
C ALA A 170 -0.42 -23.44 -13.76
N ILE A 171 0.64 -22.62 -13.74
CA ILE A 171 1.31 -22.09 -14.95
C ILE A 171 2.73 -22.67 -15.16
N GLY A 172 3.14 -23.65 -14.34
CA GLY A 172 4.44 -24.34 -14.48
C GLY A 172 5.65 -23.58 -13.95
N ILE A 173 5.48 -22.74 -12.92
CA ILE A 173 6.60 -22.14 -12.18
C ILE A 173 7.39 -23.25 -11.46
N PRO A 174 8.73 -23.26 -11.51
CA PRO A 174 9.53 -24.33 -10.91
C PRO A 174 9.36 -24.41 -9.38
N PRO A 175 9.37 -25.62 -8.78
CA PRO A 175 9.20 -25.80 -7.35
C PRO A 175 10.11 -24.93 -6.47
N ILE A 176 11.35 -24.67 -6.89
CA ILE A 176 12.33 -23.87 -6.13
C ILE A 176 11.88 -22.43 -5.82
N PHE A 177 10.91 -21.88 -6.57
CA PHE A 177 10.30 -20.56 -6.31
C PHE A 177 9.10 -20.60 -5.36
N LEU A 178 8.50 -21.78 -5.15
CA LEU A 178 7.27 -21.93 -4.37
C LEU A 178 7.55 -21.86 -2.88
N ASN A 179 6.71 -21.12 -2.16
CA ASN A 179 6.80 -20.87 -0.72
C ASN A 179 6.88 -22.19 0.08
N GLN A 180 6.15 -23.23 -0.36
CA GLN A 180 6.18 -24.59 0.23
C GLN A 180 7.58 -25.23 0.30
N ASN A 181 8.57 -24.78 -0.48
CA ASN A 181 9.94 -25.29 -0.44
C ASN A 181 10.87 -24.50 0.51
N ASN A 182 10.37 -23.46 1.19
CA ASN A 182 11.09 -22.65 2.20
C ASN A 182 12.40 -21.96 1.71
N ILE A 183 12.73 -22.02 0.42
CA ILE A 183 13.90 -21.36 -0.18
C ILE A 183 13.43 -20.16 -0.99
N GLY A 184 12.77 -20.41 -2.13
CA GLY A 184 12.06 -19.38 -2.86
C GLY A 184 10.73 -19.05 -2.21
N HIS A 185 10.29 -17.81 -2.40
CA HIS A 185 9.00 -17.33 -1.93
C HIS A 185 8.40 -16.36 -2.96
N GLY A 186 7.08 -16.24 -2.95
CA GLY A 186 6.38 -15.25 -3.77
C GLY A 186 5.18 -14.65 -3.04
N ALA A 187 4.84 -13.42 -3.42
CA ALA A 187 3.75 -12.66 -2.81
C ALA A 187 2.95 -11.87 -3.87
N LEU A 188 1.80 -11.32 -3.45
CA LEU A 188 0.95 -10.52 -4.32
C LEU A 188 1.36 -9.04 -4.32
N HIS A 189 1.37 -8.43 -5.50
CA HIS A 189 1.64 -7.02 -5.80
C HIS A 189 0.44 -6.41 -6.54
N TYR A 190 0.31 -5.08 -6.60
CA TYR A 190 -0.71 -4.43 -7.43
C TYR A 190 -0.25 -4.39 -8.89
N THR A 191 0.95 -3.87 -9.16
CA THR A 191 1.45 -3.71 -10.54
C THR A 191 2.70 -4.54 -10.81
N VAL A 192 2.97 -4.81 -12.10
CA VAL A 192 4.19 -5.50 -12.53
C VAL A 192 5.41 -4.65 -12.16
N GLY A 193 5.30 -3.32 -12.20
CA GLY A 193 6.33 -2.39 -11.72
C GLY A 193 6.68 -2.57 -10.23
N GLU A 194 5.71 -2.83 -9.35
CA GLU A 194 6.02 -3.14 -7.93
C GLU A 194 6.80 -4.46 -7.78
N GLY A 195 6.49 -5.47 -8.60
CA GLY A 195 7.18 -6.77 -8.60
C GLY A 195 8.61 -6.68 -9.18
N VAL A 196 8.75 -6.02 -10.34
CA VAL A 196 10.05 -5.76 -10.99
C VAL A 196 10.94 -4.90 -10.10
N ALA A 197 10.38 -3.89 -9.42
CA ALA A 197 11.16 -3.06 -8.51
C ALA A 197 11.64 -3.82 -7.27
N LEU A 198 10.85 -4.74 -6.70
CA LEU A 198 11.35 -5.63 -5.63
C LEU A 198 12.56 -6.45 -6.11
N SER A 199 12.50 -7.00 -7.34
CA SER A 199 13.63 -7.67 -7.98
C SER A 199 14.84 -6.74 -8.14
N PHE A 200 14.66 -5.54 -8.68
CA PHE A 200 15.76 -4.57 -8.84
C PHE A 200 16.45 -4.23 -7.52
N ILE A 201 15.67 -4.02 -6.45
CA ILE A 201 16.16 -3.71 -5.11
C ILE A 201 17.02 -4.87 -4.56
N CYS A 202 16.60 -6.13 -4.76
CA CYS A 202 17.38 -7.31 -4.36
C CYS A 202 18.66 -7.46 -5.20
N ALA A 203 18.56 -7.32 -6.52
CA ALA A 203 19.70 -7.38 -7.44
C ALA A 203 20.76 -6.32 -7.12
N LYS A 204 20.31 -5.08 -6.85
CA LYS A 204 21.16 -3.97 -6.45
C LYS A 204 21.88 -4.23 -5.14
N ALA A 205 21.16 -4.73 -4.12
CA ALA A 205 21.75 -5.05 -2.83
C ALA A 205 22.78 -6.19 -2.90
N ARG A 206 22.53 -7.21 -3.73
CA ARG A 206 23.52 -8.24 -4.06
C ARG A 206 24.77 -7.61 -4.66
N LYS A 207 24.63 -6.74 -5.67
CA LYS A 207 25.79 -6.15 -6.36
C LYS A 207 26.57 -5.17 -5.49
N ILE A 208 25.91 -4.30 -4.73
CA ILE A 208 26.57 -3.37 -3.80
C ILE A 208 27.37 -4.13 -2.73
N LYS A 209 26.86 -5.27 -2.25
CA LYS A 209 27.58 -6.17 -1.32
C LYS A 209 28.83 -6.83 -1.94
N GLU A 210 28.87 -7.02 -3.26
CA GLU A 210 30.08 -7.46 -3.97
C GLU A 210 31.10 -6.31 -4.04
N LEU A 211 30.67 -5.15 -4.53
CA LEU A 211 31.54 -3.96 -4.69
C LEU A 211 32.17 -3.52 -3.36
N HIS A 212 31.45 -3.59 -2.24
CA HIS A 212 31.99 -3.32 -0.90
C HIS A 212 33.06 -4.32 -0.42
N LYS A 213 33.18 -5.51 -1.01
CA LYS A 213 34.30 -6.44 -0.72
C LYS A 213 35.52 -6.14 -1.59
N GLU A 214 35.30 -5.52 -2.73
CA GLU A 214 36.34 -5.17 -3.71
C GLU A 214 37.01 -3.83 -3.36
N THR A 215 36.29 -2.91 -2.68
CA THR A 215 36.87 -1.64 -2.19
C THR A 215 37.39 -1.74 -0.75
N ASN A 216 38.69 -1.51 -0.56
CA ASN A 216 39.31 -1.26 0.75
C ASN A 216 39.01 0.18 1.24
N ASP A 217 37.74 0.57 1.24
CA ASP A 217 37.32 1.92 1.62
C ASP A 217 37.28 2.10 3.14
N GLU A 218 38.40 2.53 3.73
CA GLU A 218 38.34 3.42 4.90
C GLU A 218 37.79 4.79 4.47
N ASP A 219 36.47 4.86 4.25
CA ASP A 219 35.83 6.04 3.66
C ASP A 219 36.05 7.30 4.50
N MET A 220 36.89 8.21 3.99
CA MET A 220 37.46 9.39 4.68
C MET A 220 36.42 10.42 5.16
N ARG A 221 35.13 10.23 4.85
CA ARG A 221 34.04 11.14 5.24
C ARG A 221 33.51 10.89 6.66
N ASN A 222 34.00 9.85 7.36
CA ASN A 222 33.70 9.59 8.78
C ASN A 222 34.51 10.48 9.74
N LYS A 223 34.37 11.81 9.63
CA LYS A 223 34.75 12.69 10.75
C LYS A 223 33.72 12.52 11.87
N ILE A 224 34.13 11.84 12.94
CA ILE A 224 33.35 11.59 14.15
C ILE A 224 32.65 12.89 14.58
N ILE A 225 31.32 12.88 14.56
CA ILE A 225 30.52 14.03 15.01
C ILE A 225 30.43 13.95 16.54
N SER A 226 31.07 14.87 17.24
CA SER A 226 31.18 14.85 18.70
C SER A 226 29.87 15.15 19.47
N ASP A 227 28.76 15.44 18.78
CA ASP A 227 27.47 15.86 19.36
C ASP A 227 26.28 15.02 18.83
N TYR A 228 26.43 13.69 18.76
CA TYR A 228 25.36 12.76 18.40
C TYR A 228 24.08 12.93 19.24
N ASN A 229 24.25 13.33 20.51
CA ASN A 229 23.16 13.61 21.45
C ASN A 229 22.28 14.80 21.04
N ILE A 230 22.64 15.55 19.99
CA ILE A 230 21.82 16.63 19.44
C ILE A 230 21.56 16.41 17.94
N VAL A 231 22.58 16.22 17.12
CA VAL A 231 22.38 16.13 15.65
C VAL A 231 22.07 14.74 15.14
N GLY A 232 22.05 13.74 16.01
CA GLY A 232 21.74 12.35 15.65
C GLY A 232 22.74 11.72 14.69
N LYS A 233 22.38 10.55 14.16
CA LYS A 233 23.25 9.74 13.29
C LYS A 233 22.74 9.76 11.85
N THR A 234 23.67 9.59 10.91
CA THR A 234 23.33 9.34 9.51
C THR A 234 23.27 7.83 9.25
N SER A 235 22.62 7.42 8.16
CA SER A 235 22.60 6.01 7.73
C SER A 235 23.96 5.42 7.37
N GLN A 236 25.02 6.23 7.25
CA GLN A 236 26.38 5.77 7.00
C GLN A 236 27.22 5.63 8.27
N ASP A 237 26.70 6.06 9.43
CA ASP A 237 27.33 5.83 10.72
C ASP A 237 27.12 4.36 11.15
N LYS A 238 28.21 3.62 11.37
CA LYS A 238 28.17 2.20 11.77
C LYS A 238 27.39 1.94 13.07
N ASN A 239 27.18 2.98 13.90
CA ASN A 239 26.42 2.91 15.15
C ASN A 239 24.97 3.39 14.99
N SER A 240 24.50 3.70 13.78
CA SER A 240 23.08 3.96 13.53
C SER A 240 22.29 2.66 13.50
N ASP A 241 21.12 2.70 14.12
CA ASP A 241 20.05 1.72 14.05
C ASP A 241 19.63 1.36 12.61
N VAL A 242 19.83 2.27 11.64
CA VAL A 242 19.47 2.04 10.23
C VAL A 242 20.63 1.56 9.35
N TYR A 243 21.88 1.58 9.86
CA TYR A 243 23.10 1.32 9.07
C TYR A 243 23.07 -0.04 8.35
N GLN A 244 22.57 -1.07 9.03
CA GLN A 244 22.67 -2.46 8.57
C GLN A 244 21.96 -2.71 7.23
N TYR A 245 20.87 -2.00 6.96
CA TYR A 245 20.13 -2.12 5.69
C TYR A 245 20.43 -0.98 4.72
N PHE A 246 20.71 0.25 5.17
CA PHE A 246 21.13 1.34 4.27
C PHE A 246 22.49 1.08 3.60
N SER A 247 23.44 0.45 4.29
CA SER A 247 24.72 0.04 3.70
C SER A 247 24.59 -0.97 2.55
N ARG A 248 23.44 -1.66 2.43
CA ARG A 248 23.15 -2.55 1.29
C ARG A 248 22.64 -1.80 0.06
N HIS A 249 22.28 -0.53 0.23
CA HIS A 249 21.77 0.37 -0.81
C HIS A 249 22.60 1.65 -0.90
N ASP A 250 23.91 1.55 -0.62
CA ASP A 250 24.82 2.69 -0.55
C ASP A 250 24.77 3.52 -1.87
N PRO A 251 24.23 4.75 -1.83
CA PRO A 251 23.99 5.51 -3.05
C PRO A 251 25.27 5.89 -3.81
N LYS A 252 26.47 5.72 -3.22
CA LYS A 252 27.75 6.00 -3.90
C LYS A 252 27.97 5.14 -5.15
N PHE A 253 27.37 3.95 -5.23
CA PHE A 253 27.49 3.06 -6.40
C PHE A 253 26.43 3.32 -7.48
N ASN A 254 25.35 4.06 -7.18
CA ASN A 254 24.16 4.21 -8.04
C ASN A 254 24.47 4.51 -9.51
N HIS A 255 25.25 5.56 -9.75
CA HIS A 255 25.60 6.02 -11.10
C HIS A 255 26.41 5.00 -11.90
N LYS A 256 27.13 4.09 -11.23
CA LYS A 256 27.93 3.03 -11.86
C LYS A 256 27.13 1.79 -12.24
N LEU A 257 25.94 1.58 -11.67
CA LEU A 257 25.14 0.39 -11.93
C LEU A 257 24.44 0.46 -13.30
N ARG A 258 24.40 -0.66 -14.01
CA ARG A 258 23.68 -0.80 -15.28
C ARG A 258 22.71 -1.97 -15.24
N ALA A 259 21.44 -1.64 -15.44
CA ALA A 259 20.36 -2.59 -15.61
C ALA A 259 19.98 -2.69 -17.09
N TYR A 260 19.41 -3.82 -17.50
CA TYR A 260 18.99 -4.08 -18.86
C TYR A 260 17.54 -4.56 -18.91
N THR A 261 16.84 -4.27 -20.00
CA THR A 261 15.50 -4.82 -20.28
C THR A 261 15.44 -5.31 -21.73
N PHE A 262 14.84 -6.48 -21.96
CA PHE A 262 14.68 -7.10 -23.28
C PHE A 262 13.26 -7.67 -23.46
N GLY A 263 12.72 -7.56 -24.67
CA GLY A 263 11.34 -7.94 -24.99
C GLY A 263 10.35 -6.78 -24.82
N ARG A 264 9.10 -6.99 -25.25
CA ARG A 264 8.04 -5.97 -25.26
C ARG A 264 7.36 -5.83 -23.90
N SER A 265 8.12 -5.28 -22.95
CA SER A 265 7.61 -4.81 -21.66
C SER A 265 6.51 -3.75 -21.87
N LYS A 266 5.35 -3.92 -21.21
CA LYS A 266 4.31 -2.89 -21.10
C LYS A 266 4.60 -1.83 -20.02
N LEU A 267 5.80 -1.88 -19.43
CA LEU A 267 6.25 -0.97 -18.38
C LEU A 267 7.42 -0.14 -18.87
N SER A 268 7.39 1.14 -18.49
CA SER A 268 8.54 2.04 -18.59
C SER A 268 9.62 1.71 -17.54
N ASN A 269 10.34 0.60 -17.75
CA ASN A 269 11.39 0.12 -16.85
C ASN A 269 12.50 1.16 -16.64
N HIS A 270 12.75 2.06 -17.60
CA HIS A 270 13.69 3.17 -17.45
C HIS A 270 13.31 4.11 -16.30
N LYS A 271 12.03 4.50 -16.22
CA LYS A 271 11.50 5.39 -15.18
C LYS A 271 11.53 4.71 -13.82
N LEU A 272 11.28 3.41 -13.81
CA LEU A 272 11.37 2.59 -12.59
C LEU A 272 12.82 2.50 -12.07
N GLY A 273 13.80 2.35 -12.97
CA GLY A 273 15.22 2.42 -12.62
C GLY A 273 15.63 3.79 -12.07
N ALA A 274 15.21 4.88 -12.71
CA ALA A 274 15.46 6.24 -12.23
C ALA A 274 14.88 6.48 -10.83
N ASN A 275 13.65 6.02 -10.56
CA ASN A 275 13.06 6.06 -9.22
C ASN A 275 13.93 5.34 -8.16
N LEU A 276 14.64 4.27 -8.54
CA LEU A 276 15.52 3.47 -7.69
C LEU A 276 17.01 3.86 -7.80
N GLY A 277 17.35 4.94 -8.50
CA GLY A 277 18.70 5.47 -8.64
C GLY A 277 19.66 4.54 -9.39
N PHE A 278 19.33 4.14 -10.61
CA PHE A 278 20.26 3.60 -11.60
C PHE A 278 19.67 3.69 -13.02
N TYR A 279 20.52 3.59 -14.03
CA TYR A 279 20.10 3.62 -15.43
C TYR A 279 19.72 2.21 -15.95
N VAL A 280 18.63 2.13 -16.73
CA VAL A 280 18.16 0.89 -17.39
C VAL A 280 18.26 1.07 -18.91
N LYS A 281 19.08 0.25 -19.57
CA LYS A 281 19.21 0.20 -21.03
C LYS A 281 18.18 -0.75 -21.64
N VAL A 282 17.49 -0.29 -22.68
CA VAL A 282 16.68 -1.16 -23.53
C VAL A 282 17.61 -1.89 -24.50
N VAL A 283 17.57 -3.22 -24.51
CA VAL A 283 18.29 -4.04 -25.47
C VAL A 283 17.41 -4.13 -26.74
N PRO A 284 17.87 -3.66 -27.91
CA PRO A 284 17.05 -3.63 -29.12
C PRO A 284 16.49 -5.00 -29.50
N CYS A 285 15.18 -5.06 -29.79
CA CYS A 285 14.48 -6.30 -30.12
C CYS A 285 13.53 -6.20 -31.32
N ASP A 286 13.50 -5.04 -31.97
CA ASP A 286 12.74 -4.74 -33.19
C ASP A 286 13.70 -4.63 -34.39
N GLY A 287 13.29 -5.25 -35.49
CA GLY A 287 14.19 -5.74 -36.55
C GLY A 287 13.89 -7.23 -36.79
N GLY A 288 14.04 -7.69 -38.02
CA GLY A 288 13.79 -9.09 -38.38
C GLY A 288 14.72 -10.08 -37.68
N ILE A 289 14.52 -11.37 -37.93
CA ILE A 289 15.35 -12.46 -37.39
C ILE A 289 16.73 -12.44 -38.06
N ASP A 290 17.59 -11.53 -37.63
CA ASP A 290 19.05 -11.68 -37.69
C ASP A 290 19.50 -12.23 -36.33
N GLU A 291 20.35 -13.25 -36.33
CA GLU A 291 20.56 -14.14 -35.17
C GLU A 291 21.42 -13.52 -34.03
N ASP A 292 21.87 -12.29 -34.21
CA ASP A 292 22.90 -11.59 -33.41
C ASP A 292 22.42 -10.94 -32.09
N TYR A 293 21.17 -11.15 -31.64
CA TYR A 293 20.68 -10.47 -30.41
C TYR A 293 21.53 -10.75 -29.17
N VAL A 294 22.01 -11.99 -28.98
CA VAL A 294 22.84 -12.39 -27.84
C VAL A 294 24.21 -11.73 -27.92
N ASP A 295 24.81 -11.71 -29.11
CA ASP A 295 26.11 -11.10 -29.37
C ASP A 295 26.06 -9.58 -29.24
N ASN A 296 25.00 -8.95 -29.72
CA ASN A 296 24.78 -7.51 -29.55
C ASN A 296 24.57 -7.15 -28.08
N PHE A 297 23.84 -7.96 -27.32
CA PHE A 297 23.71 -7.78 -25.88
C PHE A 297 25.06 -7.97 -25.15
N CYS A 298 25.86 -8.96 -25.55
CA CYS A 298 27.22 -9.16 -25.04
C CYS A 298 28.11 -7.93 -25.31
N LYS A 299 28.13 -7.42 -26.54
CA LYS A 299 28.87 -6.20 -26.93
C LYS A 299 28.41 -4.97 -26.13
N ILE A 300 27.12 -4.82 -25.85
CA ILE A 300 26.59 -3.73 -25.00
C ILE A 300 27.13 -3.85 -23.57
N MET A 301 27.09 -5.05 -22.98
CA MET A 301 27.62 -5.29 -21.63
C MET A 301 29.13 -5.10 -21.55
N GLU A 302 29.89 -5.60 -22.52
CA GLU A 302 31.36 -5.46 -22.57
C GLU A 302 31.78 -4.00 -22.77
N LYS A 303 31.00 -3.21 -23.53
CA LYS A 303 31.18 -1.76 -23.59
C LYS A 303 30.94 -1.12 -22.21
N ASP A 304 29.82 -1.44 -21.56
CA ASP A 304 29.51 -0.87 -20.24
C ASP A 304 30.58 -1.22 -19.18
N GLU A 305 31.09 -2.45 -19.16
CA GLU A 305 32.19 -2.86 -18.29
C GLU A 305 33.49 -2.08 -18.60
N LYS A 306 33.81 -1.89 -19.88
CA LYS A 306 34.99 -1.13 -20.33
C LYS A 306 34.88 0.36 -19.96
N ASP A 307 33.68 0.91 -20.02
CA ASP A 307 33.37 2.30 -19.64
C ASP A 307 33.29 2.47 -18.10
N GLY A 308 33.59 1.43 -17.32
CA GLY A 308 33.70 1.47 -15.85
C GLY A 308 32.39 1.23 -15.11
N PHE A 309 31.35 0.77 -15.80
CA PHE A 309 30.06 0.44 -15.23
C PHE A 309 29.96 -1.02 -14.79
N HIS A 310 28.97 -1.30 -13.95
CA HIS A 310 28.70 -2.62 -13.39
C HIS A 310 27.32 -3.11 -13.85
N PRO A 311 27.26 -3.93 -14.92
CA PRO A 311 26.12 -4.78 -15.22
C PRO A 311 25.68 -5.56 -13.97
N PHE A 312 24.39 -5.52 -13.62
CA PHE A 312 23.90 -6.22 -12.43
C PHE A 312 22.55 -6.93 -12.58
N VAL A 313 21.70 -6.54 -13.54
CA VAL A 313 20.36 -7.12 -13.70
C VAL A 313 19.85 -7.08 -15.14
N LEU A 314 19.16 -8.13 -15.56
CA LEU A 314 18.34 -8.19 -16.77
C LEU A 314 16.88 -8.46 -16.40
N ILE A 315 15.97 -7.63 -16.91
CA ILE A 315 14.53 -7.92 -16.99
C ILE A 315 14.23 -8.48 -18.37
N LEU A 316 13.65 -9.69 -18.41
CA LEU A 316 13.40 -10.45 -19.63
C LEU A 316 11.90 -10.67 -19.82
N THR A 317 11.25 -9.93 -20.71
CA THR A 317 9.84 -10.16 -21.04
C THR A 317 9.74 -11.26 -22.10
N ILE A 318 8.96 -12.31 -21.83
CA ILE A 318 8.66 -13.36 -22.80
C ILE A 318 7.38 -12.99 -23.55
N ASP A 319 7.52 -12.76 -24.86
CA ASP A 319 6.44 -12.31 -25.73
C ASP A 319 5.74 -13.47 -26.42
N LYS A 320 4.42 -13.36 -26.62
CA LYS A 320 3.57 -14.42 -27.20
C LYS A 320 4.06 -14.93 -28.55
N ASP A 321 4.51 -14.03 -29.43
CA ASP A 321 5.03 -14.38 -30.76
C ASP A 321 6.37 -15.14 -30.68
N LYS A 322 7.20 -14.84 -29.68
CA LYS A 322 8.52 -15.43 -29.45
C LYS A 322 8.49 -16.63 -28.48
N PHE A 323 7.39 -16.86 -27.78
CA PHE A 323 7.19 -17.95 -26.80
C PHE A 323 7.45 -19.35 -27.35
N LYS A 324 7.27 -19.56 -28.66
CA LYS A 324 7.56 -20.85 -29.32
C LYS A 324 9.05 -21.04 -29.66
N ASN A 325 9.87 -19.99 -29.57
CA ASN A 325 11.30 -20.01 -29.88
C ASN A 325 12.16 -19.74 -28.63
N LEU A 326 12.15 -20.68 -27.69
CA LEU A 326 12.79 -20.56 -26.38
C LEU A 326 14.33 -20.79 -26.38
N SER A 327 14.96 -20.89 -27.55
CA SER A 327 16.43 -21.02 -27.68
C SER A 327 17.13 -19.70 -27.39
N LEU A 328 16.65 -18.59 -27.97
CA LEU A 328 17.17 -17.23 -27.77
C LEU A 328 17.23 -16.87 -26.28
N TYR A 329 16.10 -17.04 -25.58
CA TYR A 329 15.99 -16.78 -24.15
C TYR A 329 16.97 -17.63 -23.31
N ARG A 330 17.28 -18.86 -23.76
CA ARG A 330 18.27 -19.74 -23.11
C ARG A 330 19.70 -19.24 -23.25
N GLU A 331 20.09 -18.79 -24.43
CA GLU A 331 21.44 -18.25 -24.63
C GLU A 331 21.62 -16.91 -23.90
N MET A 332 20.60 -16.05 -23.85
CA MET A 332 20.61 -14.85 -23.00
C MET A 332 20.77 -15.20 -21.51
N ILE A 333 20.02 -16.16 -20.99
CA ILE A 333 20.11 -16.59 -19.58
C ILE A 333 21.50 -17.16 -19.26
N LYS A 334 22.06 -18.00 -20.14
CA LYS A 334 23.44 -18.51 -20.00
C LYS A 334 24.47 -17.37 -19.96
N LEU A 335 24.35 -16.38 -20.85
CA LEU A 335 25.25 -15.22 -20.90
C LEU A 335 25.19 -14.43 -19.60
N CYS A 336 24.00 -14.07 -19.13
CA CYS A 336 23.80 -13.38 -17.85
C CYS A 336 24.39 -14.16 -16.67
N LYS A 337 24.14 -15.48 -16.59
CA LYS A 337 24.72 -16.33 -15.53
C LYS A 337 26.24 -16.37 -15.56
N LYS A 338 26.86 -16.45 -16.74
CA LYS A 338 28.34 -16.41 -16.91
C LYS A 338 28.93 -15.09 -16.39
N LYS A 339 28.17 -14.00 -16.47
CA LYS A 339 28.52 -12.66 -16.00
C LYS A 339 27.98 -12.33 -14.59
N SER A 340 27.37 -13.31 -13.89
CA SER A 340 26.76 -13.16 -12.56
C SER A 340 25.67 -12.07 -12.45
N LEU A 341 24.96 -11.76 -13.54
CA LEU A 341 23.80 -10.85 -13.50
C LEU A 341 22.61 -11.54 -12.81
N TRP A 342 21.85 -10.75 -12.05
CA TRP A 342 20.51 -11.13 -11.63
C TRP A 342 19.59 -11.22 -12.85
N ILE A 343 18.75 -12.25 -12.93
CA ILE A 343 17.78 -12.40 -14.03
C ILE A 343 16.36 -12.44 -13.46
N THR A 344 15.49 -11.57 -13.95
CA THR A 344 14.05 -11.64 -13.67
C THR A 344 13.24 -11.73 -14.95
N VAL A 345 12.31 -12.69 -15.00
CA VAL A 345 11.48 -12.95 -16.17
C VAL A 345 10.06 -12.43 -15.96
N ASP A 346 9.56 -11.61 -16.88
CA ASP A 346 8.15 -11.21 -16.94
C ASP A 346 7.39 -12.13 -17.90
N LEU A 347 6.43 -12.90 -17.37
CA LEU A 347 5.57 -13.80 -18.14
C LEU A 347 4.17 -13.24 -18.36
N SER A 348 3.93 -11.96 -18.04
CA SER A 348 2.60 -11.33 -18.13
C SER A 348 1.98 -11.41 -19.54
N ASN A 349 2.79 -11.49 -20.60
CA ASN A 349 2.33 -11.61 -21.98
C ASN A 349 1.95 -13.05 -22.39
N VAL A 350 2.26 -14.08 -21.58
CA VAL A 350 2.09 -15.52 -21.93
C VAL A 350 1.41 -16.37 -20.85
N VAL A 351 1.05 -15.78 -19.70
CA VAL A 351 0.43 -16.47 -18.55
C VAL A 351 -0.81 -17.30 -18.89
N GLY A 352 -1.66 -16.80 -19.80
CA GLY A 352 -2.89 -17.51 -20.20
C GLY A 352 -2.62 -18.69 -21.12
N ASP A 353 -1.61 -18.59 -21.99
CA ASP A 353 -1.15 -19.73 -22.79
C ASP A 353 -0.54 -20.81 -21.90
N LEU A 354 0.24 -20.43 -20.88
CA LEU A 354 0.80 -21.34 -19.88
C LEU A 354 -0.26 -22.03 -19.02
N LEU A 355 -1.38 -21.34 -18.73
CA LEU A 355 -2.51 -21.93 -18.02
C LEU A 355 -3.26 -22.98 -18.88
N VAL A 356 -3.28 -22.80 -20.20
CA VAL A 356 -3.89 -23.73 -21.15
C VAL A 356 -2.97 -24.92 -21.46
N GLU A 357 -1.69 -24.66 -21.69
CA GLU A 357 -0.69 -25.65 -22.05
C GLU A 357 0.67 -25.31 -21.39
N MET A 358 0.98 -26.02 -20.30
CA MET A 358 2.20 -25.82 -19.54
C MET A 358 3.45 -26.27 -20.32
N SER A 359 4.41 -25.36 -20.52
CA SER A 359 5.67 -25.65 -21.21
C SER A 359 6.76 -26.16 -20.26
N LEU A 360 6.99 -27.48 -20.25
CA LEU A 360 8.07 -28.11 -19.48
C LEU A 360 9.47 -27.58 -19.84
N TYR A 361 9.68 -27.14 -21.09
CA TYR A 361 10.94 -26.50 -21.49
C TYR A 361 11.09 -25.14 -20.81
N LEU A 362 10.02 -24.33 -20.76
CA LEU A 362 10.05 -23.05 -20.06
C LEU A 362 10.23 -23.24 -18.55
N THR A 363 9.58 -24.23 -17.92
CA THR A 363 9.80 -24.56 -16.50
C THR A 363 11.30 -24.79 -16.24
N ARG A 364 11.97 -25.65 -17.02
CA ARG A 364 13.42 -25.89 -16.89
C ARG A 364 14.27 -24.65 -17.17
N LEU A 365 13.83 -23.76 -18.06
CA LEU A 365 14.51 -22.50 -18.34
C LEU A 365 14.42 -21.55 -17.12
N LEU A 366 13.27 -21.49 -16.47
CA LEU A 366 13.01 -20.64 -15.30
C LEU A 366 13.76 -21.12 -14.04
N GLU A 367 14.17 -22.39 -13.96
CA GLU A 367 15.04 -22.87 -12.86
C GLU A 367 16.36 -22.11 -12.79
N ASP A 368 16.80 -21.49 -13.90
CA ASP A 368 18.08 -20.80 -14.03
C ASP A 368 18.04 -19.28 -13.73
N VAL A 369 16.87 -18.70 -13.44
CA VAL A 369 16.72 -17.26 -13.14
C VAL A 369 16.57 -16.98 -11.64
N ASP A 370 16.63 -15.71 -11.22
CA ASP A 370 16.51 -15.28 -9.82
C ASP A 370 15.10 -14.85 -9.42
N GLY A 371 14.33 -14.27 -10.36
CA GLY A 371 12.98 -13.76 -10.11
C GLY A 371 12.02 -14.01 -11.27
N ILE A 372 10.72 -14.03 -10.96
CA ILE A 372 9.64 -14.19 -11.94
C ILE A 372 8.49 -13.27 -11.56
N VAL A 373 7.98 -12.47 -12.51
CA VAL A 373 6.84 -11.56 -12.31
C VAL A 373 5.74 -11.89 -13.32
N VAL A 374 4.49 -11.92 -12.86
CA VAL A 374 3.33 -12.29 -13.68
C VAL A 374 2.09 -11.48 -13.29
N ASN A 375 1.53 -10.72 -14.22
CA ASN A 375 0.18 -10.18 -14.09
C ASN A 375 -0.85 -11.29 -14.31
N ILE A 376 -1.68 -11.57 -13.31
CA ILE A 376 -2.65 -12.67 -13.35
C ILE A 376 -4.10 -12.19 -13.48
N ARG A 377 -4.34 -10.87 -13.47
CA ARG A 377 -5.68 -10.27 -13.34
C ARG A 377 -6.71 -10.84 -14.31
N GLU A 378 -6.41 -10.79 -15.60
CA GLU A 378 -7.32 -11.23 -16.67
C GLU A 378 -7.47 -12.76 -16.71
N THR A 379 -6.38 -13.49 -16.43
CA THR A 379 -6.33 -14.95 -16.56
C THR A 379 -6.96 -15.67 -15.36
N PHE A 380 -6.88 -15.08 -14.18
CA PHE A 380 -7.49 -15.54 -12.93
C PHE A 380 -8.69 -14.68 -12.51
N LEU A 381 -9.25 -13.88 -13.44
CA LEU A 381 -10.53 -13.16 -13.31
C LEU A 381 -10.68 -12.34 -12.01
N THR A 382 -9.61 -11.64 -11.60
CA THR A 382 -9.64 -10.77 -10.42
C THR A 382 -10.15 -9.37 -10.78
N ASN A 383 -11.07 -8.85 -9.97
CA ASN A 383 -11.68 -7.52 -10.10
C ASN A 383 -10.74 -6.34 -9.75
N GLU A 384 -9.61 -6.60 -9.09
CA GLU A 384 -8.55 -5.62 -8.82
C GLU A 384 -7.26 -5.97 -9.58
N LEU A 385 -6.33 -5.03 -9.65
CA LEU A 385 -4.94 -5.28 -10.09
C LEU A 385 -4.29 -6.37 -9.20
N CYS A 386 -3.85 -7.45 -9.84
CA CYS A 386 -3.29 -8.61 -9.17
C CYS A 386 -2.10 -9.16 -9.96
N VAL A 387 -0.93 -9.04 -9.35
CA VAL A 387 0.36 -9.47 -9.88
C VAL A 387 1.03 -10.37 -8.86
N VAL A 388 1.74 -11.38 -9.33
CA VAL A 388 2.58 -12.23 -8.49
C VAL A 388 4.04 -11.95 -8.80
N CYS A 389 4.87 -11.84 -7.76
CA CYS A 389 6.33 -11.83 -7.88
C CYS A 389 6.87 -12.99 -7.05
N TRP A 390 7.66 -13.87 -7.67
CA TRP A 390 8.44 -14.89 -6.99
C TRP A 390 9.93 -14.55 -7.03
N LEU A 391 10.63 -14.85 -5.95
CA LEU A 391 12.07 -14.79 -5.85
C LEU A 391 12.59 -16.18 -5.51
N LYS A 392 13.62 -16.65 -6.22
CA LYS A 392 14.24 -17.97 -6.04
C LYS A 392 14.89 -18.13 -4.66
N ASN A 393 15.27 -17.03 -4.03
CA ASN A 393 15.82 -17.01 -2.68
C ASN A 393 15.20 -15.86 -1.87
N TYR A 394 14.34 -16.21 -0.91
CA TYR A 394 13.70 -15.25 0.00
C TYR A 394 14.70 -14.47 0.85
N SER A 395 15.84 -15.06 1.22
CA SER A 395 16.81 -14.40 2.12
C SER A 395 17.35 -13.11 1.51
N GLU A 396 17.41 -13.00 0.18
CA GLU A 396 17.81 -11.78 -0.51
C GLU A 396 16.84 -10.64 -0.16
N ALA A 397 15.53 -10.83 -0.36
CA ALA A 397 14.52 -9.82 -0.05
C ALA A 397 14.40 -9.55 1.45
N ALA A 398 14.41 -10.60 2.28
CA ALA A 398 14.39 -10.48 3.73
C ALA A 398 15.55 -9.62 4.23
N VAL A 399 16.79 -9.96 3.89
CA VAL A 399 17.99 -9.18 4.32
C VAL A 399 17.99 -7.77 3.71
N THR A 400 17.49 -7.60 2.49
CA THR A 400 17.48 -6.32 1.77
C THR A 400 16.43 -5.34 2.31
N LEU A 401 15.31 -5.83 2.85
CA LEU A 401 14.17 -5.05 3.34
C LEU A 401 13.83 -5.27 4.84
N SER A 402 14.73 -5.91 5.61
CA SER A 402 14.57 -6.16 7.06
C SER A 402 14.66 -4.87 7.86
N ILE A 403 13.55 -4.16 7.90
CA ILE A 403 13.33 -3.00 8.77
C ILE A 403 12.41 -3.47 9.90
N THR A 404 13.05 -3.85 11.01
CA THR A 404 12.41 -4.60 12.11
C THR A 404 12.57 -3.87 13.46
N PRO A 405 11.85 -2.73 13.64
CA PRO A 405 11.66 -2.13 14.96
C PRO A 405 10.94 -3.10 15.90
N THR A 406 11.10 -2.92 17.21
CA THR A 406 10.62 -3.86 18.23
C THR A 406 9.14 -4.23 18.07
N TYR A 407 8.26 -3.26 17.81
CA TYR A 407 6.82 -3.49 17.63
C TYR A 407 6.44 -4.34 16.41
N LEU A 408 7.38 -4.73 15.54
CA LEU A 408 7.17 -5.66 14.42
C LEU A 408 7.85 -7.03 14.61
N ARG A 409 8.57 -7.25 15.72
CA ARG A 409 9.24 -8.53 16.01
C ARG A 409 8.24 -9.58 16.48
N HIS A 410 8.52 -10.85 16.18
CA HIS A 410 7.78 -11.97 16.75
C HIS A 410 8.65 -13.23 16.85
N SER A 411 8.31 -14.14 17.78
CA SER A 411 9.05 -15.39 18.03
C SER A 411 9.11 -16.34 16.83
N ASN A 412 8.18 -16.22 15.89
CA ASN A 412 8.13 -17.04 14.67
C ASN A 412 8.89 -16.43 13.46
N GLU A 413 9.72 -15.38 13.65
CA GLU A 413 10.48 -14.77 12.54
C GLU A 413 11.39 -15.83 11.87
N GLY A 414 11.38 -15.87 10.54
CA GLY A 414 12.13 -16.87 9.76
C GLY A 414 11.45 -18.24 9.61
N MET A 415 10.39 -18.55 10.36
CA MET A 415 9.61 -19.79 10.16
C MET A 415 8.59 -19.68 9.02
N VAL A 416 8.08 -18.47 8.77
CA VAL A 416 7.23 -18.11 7.62
C VAL A 416 7.73 -16.77 7.09
N ALA A 417 7.66 -16.55 5.78
CA ALA A 417 7.97 -15.25 5.21
C ALA A 417 6.96 -14.18 5.64
N ASP A 418 7.48 -13.08 6.20
CA ASP A 418 6.70 -11.86 6.38
C ASP A 418 6.44 -11.16 5.04
N LEU A 419 5.18 -10.79 4.80
CA LEU A 419 4.79 -10.07 3.59
C LEU A 419 5.47 -8.69 3.47
N ARG A 420 5.83 -8.04 4.60
CA ARG A 420 6.54 -6.74 4.62
C ARG A 420 7.91 -6.78 3.92
N HIS A 421 8.54 -7.95 3.84
CA HIS A 421 9.81 -8.19 3.13
C HIS A 421 9.60 -8.46 1.63
N LEU A 422 8.36 -8.76 1.21
CA LEU A 422 7.98 -9.07 -0.18
C LEU A 422 7.03 -7.99 -0.76
N SER A 423 7.16 -6.74 -0.33
CA SER A 423 6.39 -5.62 -0.89
C SER A 423 6.98 -4.24 -0.64
N PHE A 424 6.50 -3.26 -1.41
CA PHE A 424 6.73 -1.82 -1.19
C PHE A 424 6.08 -1.34 0.11
N GLY A 425 4.75 -1.40 0.19
CA GLY A 425 4.01 -1.10 1.42
C GLY A 425 4.42 -2.03 2.57
N PHE A 426 4.32 -1.53 3.80
CA PHE A 426 4.48 -2.37 5.00
C PHE A 426 3.32 -3.35 5.17
N SER A 427 2.10 -2.92 4.85
CA SER A 427 0.85 -3.67 5.05
C SER A 427 0.11 -3.90 3.74
N LYS A 428 -0.61 -5.03 3.66
CA LYS A 428 -1.42 -5.47 2.52
C LYS A 428 -2.87 -5.74 2.93
N ARG A 429 -3.79 -5.47 2.00
CA ARG A 429 -5.17 -5.98 2.00
C ARG A 429 -5.15 -7.50 1.74
N PRO A 430 -6.01 -8.32 2.38
CA PRO A 430 -5.90 -9.79 2.35
C PRO A 430 -6.34 -10.47 1.04
N ARG A 431 -5.67 -10.16 -0.07
CA ARG A 431 -6.04 -10.55 -1.45
C ARG A 431 -5.97 -12.06 -1.71
N GLY A 432 -5.20 -12.82 -0.93
CA GLY A 432 -5.19 -14.29 -0.99
C GLY A 432 -6.58 -14.91 -0.83
N ILE A 433 -7.46 -14.34 0.00
CA ILE A 433 -8.83 -14.87 0.21
C ILE A 433 -9.63 -14.85 -1.10
N ARG A 434 -9.55 -13.74 -1.84
CA ARG A 434 -10.22 -13.56 -3.14
C ARG A 434 -9.74 -14.58 -4.16
N LEU A 435 -8.42 -14.74 -4.27
CA LEU A 435 -7.80 -15.67 -5.22
C LEU A 435 -8.14 -17.13 -4.88
N TRP A 436 -8.19 -17.48 -3.60
CA TRP A 436 -8.67 -18.79 -3.13
C TRP A 436 -10.13 -19.05 -3.52
N MET A 437 -11.01 -18.07 -3.33
CA MET A 437 -12.42 -18.20 -3.73
C MET A 437 -12.57 -18.41 -5.24
N ILE A 438 -11.80 -17.69 -6.07
CA ILE A 438 -11.85 -17.84 -7.53
C ILE A 438 -11.34 -19.23 -7.95
N ILE A 439 -10.11 -19.60 -7.55
CA ILE A 439 -9.49 -20.87 -7.96
C ILE A 439 -10.32 -22.06 -7.45
N ARG A 440 -10.85 -22.00 -6.21
CA ARG A 440 -11.73 -23.04 -5.68
C ARG A 440 -13.08 -23.13 -6.43
N THR A 441 -13.59 -22.01 -6.92
CA THR A 441 -14.91 -21.98 -7.60
C THR A 441 -14.85 -22.50 -9.02
N PHE A 442 -13.83 -22.11 -9.78
CA PHE A 442 -13.72 -22.47 -11.20
C PHE A 442 -12.80 -23.66 -11.46
N GLY A 443 -11.79 -23.87 -10.61
CA GLY A 443 -10.71 -24.84 -10.85
C GLY A 443 -9.77 -24.38 -11.97
N ILE A 444 -8.59 -24.99 -12.03
CA ILE A 444 -7.58 -24.67 -13.06
C ILE A 444 -8.09 -25.03 -14.46
N ASP A 445 -8.74 -26.18 -14.64
CA ASP A 445 -9.33 -26.56 -15.94
C ASP A 445 -10.41 -25.57 -16.41
N GLY A 446 -11.21 -25.04 -15.48
CA GLY A 446 -12.27 -24.07 -15.79
C GLY A 446 -11.72 -22.72 -16.24
N LEU A 447 -10.71 -22.20 -15.51
CA LEU A 447 -10.01 -20.97 -15.87
C LEU A 447 -9.25 -21.12 -17.20
N ALA A 448 -8.57 -22.25 -17.43
CA ALA A 448 -7.89 -22.56 -18.68
C ALA A 448 -8.85 -22.61 -19.87
N LYS A 449 -9.96 -23.35 -19.75
CA LYS A 449 -11.03 -23.38 -20.77
C LYS A 449 -11.59 -22.00 -21.04
N TYR A 450 -11.87 -21.21 -20.00
CA TYR A 450 -12.38 -19.85 -20.18
C TYR A 450 -11.37 -18.98 -20.93
N TYR A 451 -10.10 -18.93 -20.52
CA TYR A 451 -9.09 -18.15 -21.22
C TYR A 451 -8.99 -18.55 -22.71
N LYS A 452 -9.00 -19.85 -23.00
CA LYS A 452 -8.92 -20.40 -24.36
C LYS A 452 -10.12 -20.02 -25.23
N TYR A 453 -11.34 -20.14 -24.71
CA TYR A 453 -12.57 -20.08 -25.51
C TYR A 453 -13.39 -18.78 -25.34
N LYS A 454 -13.02 -17.85 -24.44
CA LYS A 454 -13.82 -16.64 -24.16
C LYS A 454 -14.06 -15.72 -25.37
N ASN A 455 -13.18 -15.75 -26.37
CA ASN A 455 -13.29 -14.96 -27.60
C ASN A 455 -13.85 -15.77 -28.79
N ASP A 456 -14.10 -17.07 -28.63
CA ASP A 456 -14.55 -17.94 -29.71
C ASP A 456 -16.05 -17.74 -30.00
N LYS A 457 -16.44 -17.84 -31.27
CA LYS A 457 -17.86 -17.75 -31.68
C LYS A 457 -18.67 -19.00 -31.29
N ASN A 458 -18.02 -20.17 -31.27
CA ASN A 458 -18.63 -21.46 -30.96
C ASN A 458 -18.04 -22.00 -29.66
N LYS A 459 -18.38 -21.39 -28.52
CA LYS A 459 -17.83 -21.75 -27.21
C LYS A 459 -18.34 -23.13 -26.76
N PRO A 460 -17.51 -23.92 -26.05
CA PRO A 460 -17.99 -25.14 -25.39
C PRO A 460 -19.09 -24.85 -24.37
N SER A 461 -20.12 -25.69 -24.31
CA SER A 461 -21.24 -25.52 -23.37
C SER A 461 -20.88 -25.78 -21.90
N ASP A 462 -19.68 -26.31 -21.63
CA ASP A 462 -19.14 -26.58 -20.29
C ASP A 462 -18.13 -25.51 -19.82
N ILE A 463 -18.06 -24.37 -20.52
CA ILE A 463 -17.29 -23.20 -20.10
C ILE A 463 -17.85 -22.64 -18.77
N ILE A 464 -16.97 -22.15 -17.89
CA ILE A 464 -17.40 -21.45 -16.67
C ILE A 464 -18.09 -20.13 -17.04
N ASN A 465 -19.14 -19.78 -16.29
CA ASN A 465 -19.73 -18.45 -16.33
C ASN A 465 -19.21 -17.61 -15.15
N PRO A 466 -18.35 -16.60 -15.37
CA PRO A 466 -17.88 -15.73 -14.31
C PRO A 466 -18.90 -14.67 -13.88
N TYR A 467 -19.97 -14.46 -14.66
CA TYR A 467 -21.04 -13.50 -14.42
C TYR A 467 -22.33 -14.16 -13.87
N ASP A 468 -22.27 -15.42 -13.43
CA ASP A 468 -23.42 -16.17 -12.93
C ASP A 468 -24.10 -15.46 -11.74
N SER A 469 -25.20 -14.77 -12.03
CA SER A 469 -25.90 -13.89 -11.10
C SER A 469 -26.62 -14.65 -9.98
N ILE A 470 -27.02 -15.89 -10.25
CA ILE A 470 -27.71 -16.78 -9.32
C ILE A 470 -26.71 -17.30 -8.29
N LYS A 471 -25.57 -17.86 -8.74
CA LYS A 471 -24.49 -18.30 -7.85
C LYS A 471 -23.86 -17.14 -7.09
N PHE A 472 -23.79 -15.95 -7.68
CA PHE A 472 -23.44 -14.73 -6.96
C PHE A 472 -24.41 -14.48 -5.80
N HIS A 473 -25.72 -14.41 -6.08
CA HIS A 473 -26.73 -14.09 -5.08
C HIS A 473 -26.73 -15.08 -3.91
N GLU A 474 -26.65 -16.38 -4.19
CA GLU A 474 -26.56 -17.44 -3.17
C GLU A 474 -25.30 -17.29 -2.30
N ALA A 475 -24.12 -17.14 -2.92
CA ALA A 475 -22.86 -17.07 -2.21
C ALA A 475 -22.68 -15.77 -1.43
N ALA A 476 -23.11 -14.63 -1.98
CA ALA A 476 -23.07 -13.33 -1.31
C ALA A 476 -24.02 -13.30 -0.10
N SER A 477 -25.23 -13.84 -0.23
CA SER A 477 -26.19 -13.90 0.89
C SER A 477 -25.67 -14.78 2.03
N GLU A 478 -25.09 -15.95 1.70
CA GLU A 478 -24.42 -16.79 2.69
C GLU A 478 -23.23 -16.08 3.35
N ALA A 479 -22.42 -15.34 2.58
CA ALA A 479 -21.30 -14.57 3.10
C ALA A 479 -21.75 -13.49 4.09
N PHE A 480 -22.84 -12.77 3.82
CA PHE A 480 -23.39 -11.79 4.75
C PHE A 480 -23.98 -12.42 6.01
N ASN A 481 -24.67 -13.56 5.89
CA ASN A 481 -25.14 -14.33 7.05
C ASN A 481 -23.98 -14.81 7.93
N PHE A 482 -22.89 -15.30 7.31
CA PHE A 482 -21.67 -15.66 8.02
C PHE A 482 -21.00 -14.47 8.72
N ILE A 483 -20.78 -13.34 8.03
CA ILE A 483 -20.14 -12.15 8.60
C ILE A 483 -20.94 -11.59 9.78
N THR A 484 -22.28 -11.60 9.69
CA THR A 484 -23.15 -11.09 10.75
C THR A 484 -23.17 -12.01 11.97
N LYS A 485 -23.09 -13.33 11.78
CA LYS A 485 -22.81 -14.31 12.84
C LYS A 485 -21.44 -14.06 13.49
N TYR A 486 -20.38 -14.00 12.69
CA TYR A 486 -19.01 -13.77 13.14
C TYR A 486 -18.88 -12.49 13.98
N TRP A 487 -19.46 -11.36 13.55
CA TRP A 487 -19.44 -10.11 14.34
C TRP A 487 -20.23 -10.20 15.66
N LYS A 488 -21.27 -11.04 15.76
CA LYS A 488 -22.00 -11.28 17.03
C LYS A 488 -21.22 -12.17 17.98
N GLU A 489 -20.54 -13.19 17.45
CA GLU A 489 -19.84 -14.23 18.22
C GLU A 489 -18.36 -13.92 18.49
N LEU A 490 -17.80 -12.84 17.91
CA LEU A 490 -16.37 -12.55 17.92
C LEU A 490 -15.73 -12.60 19.32
N LYS A 491 -16.41 -12.06 20.33
CA LYS A 491 -15.91 -11.97 21.72
C LYS A 491 -16.07 -13.28 22.51
N THR A 492 -17.01 -14.13 22.13
CA THR A 492 -17.31 -15.37 22.87
C THR A 492 -16.55 -16.57 22.30
N ASN A 493 -16.32 -16.59 20.99
CA ASN A 493 -15.86 -17.78 20.27
C ASN A 493 -14.38 -17.69 19.84
N TYR A 494 -13.71 -16.55 20.04
CA TYR A 494 -12.32 -16.34 19.60
C TYR A 494 -11.48 -15.61 20.66
N LEU A 495 -10.20 -15.94 20.73
CA LEU A 495 -9.19 -15.19 21.49
C LEU A 495 -8.70 -13.98 20.67
N PRO A 496 -8.18 -12.90 21.30
CA PRO A 496 -7.65 -11.73 20.58
C PRO A 496 -6.45 -12.07 19.68
N SER A 497 -5.67 -13.11 20.03
CA SER A 497 -4.58 -13.64 19.21
C SER A 497 -4.60 -15.16 19.20
N THR A 498 -4.09 -15.76 18.12
CA THR A 498 -4.11 -17.21 17.92
C THR A 498 -2.95 -17.91 18.63
N THR A 499 -3.16 -19.19 18.97
CA THR A 499 -2.13 -20.11 19.48
C THR A 499 -1.61 -21.08 18.42
N SER A 500 -2.13 -21.01 17.19
CA SER A 500 -1.76 -21.91 16.10
C SER A 500 -0.30 -21.72 15.71
N PRO A 501 0.48 -22.80 15.50
CA PRO A 501 1.86 -22.69 15.04
C PRO A 501 1.93 -22.22 13.56
N PRO A 502 3.09 -21.74 13.11
CA PRO A 502 3.42 -21.58 11.70
C PRO A 502 2.98 -22.72 10.77
N SER A 503 2.54 -22.31 9.57
CA SER A 503 2.10 -23.19 8.49
C SER A 503 0.88 -24.03 8.84
N THR A 504 -0.02 -23.54 9.72
CA THR A 504 -1.24 -24.27 10.09
C THR A 504 -2.29 -24.22 8.98
N ILE A 505 -2.47 -23.08 8.32
CA ILE A 505 -3.45 -22.89 7.25
C ILE A 505 -3.07 -23.71 6.02
N SER A 506 -1.77 -23.72 5.67
CA SER A 506 -1.26 -24.51 4.54
C SER A 506 -1.28 -26.02 4.80
N LYS A 507 -1.40 -26.47 6.05
CA LYS A 507 -1.65 -27.88 6.41
C LYS A 507 -3.14 -28.25 6.40
N ILE A 508 -4.05 -27.30 6.70
CA ILE A 508 -5.51 -27.52 6.65
C ILE A 508 -6.01 -27.49 5.20
N LEU A 509 -5.45 -26.62 4.36
CA LEU A 509 -5.80 -26.49 2.94
C LEU A 509 -4.96 -27.42 2.05
N SER A 510 -5.42 -27.62 0.81
CA SER A 510 -4.68 -28.43 -0.16
C SER A 510 -3.37 -27.73 -0.57
N PRO A 511 -2.22 -28.44 -0.61
CA PRO A 511 -0.95 -27.90 -1.11
C PRO A 511 -0.96 -27.63 -2.63
N LYS A 512 -1.97 -28.14 -3.34
CA LYS A 512 -2.17 -27.98 -4.79
C LYS A 512 -3.53 -27.37 -5.14
N PRO A 513 -3.65 -26.59 -6.22
CA PRO A 513 -4.91 -26.03 -6.65
C PRO A 513 -5.88 -27.14 -7.10
N PRO A 514 -7.19 -26.98 -6.87
CA PRO A 514 -8.19 -27.89 -7.39
C PRO A 514 -8.24 -27.83 -8.92
N LYS A 515 -8.16 -29.01 -9.56
CA LYS A 515 -8.31 -29.14 -11.01
C LYS A 515 -9.70 -28.70 -11.48
N TYR A 516 -10.74 -29.13 -10.78
CA TYR A 516 -12.15 -28.82 -11.07
C TYR A 516 -12.77 -27.93 -9.99
N GLY A 517 -13.60 -26.98 -10.42
CA GLY A 517 -14.33 -26.06 -9.56
C GLY A 517 -15.37 -26.72 -8.65
N LYS A 518 -15.75 -26.01 -7.58
CA LYS A 518 -16.82 -26.40 -6.64
C LYS A 518 -17.69 -25.18 -6.32
N CYS A 519 -18.96 -25.38 -5.96
CA CYS A 519 -19.85 -24.27 -5.58
C CYS A 519 -19.21 -23.36 -4.49
N LEU A 520 -19.17 -22.05 -4.74
CA LEU A 520 -18.55 -21.05 -3.87
C LEU A 520 -19.17 -21.05 -2.47
N LYS A 521 -20.48 -21.26 -2.34
CA LYS A 521 -21.18 -21.36 -1.04
C LYS A 521 -20.51 -22.36 -0.09
N SER A 522 -20.01 -23.49 -0.62
CA SER A 522 -19.30 -24.51 0.17
C SER A 522 -17.90 -24.11 0.65
N ALA A 523 -17.37 -22.96 0.21
CA ALA A 523 -16.11 -22.41 0.70
C ALA A 523 -16.27 -21.70 2.05
N ILE A 524 -17.48 -21.17 2.34
CA ILE A 524 -17.72 -20.29 3.49
C ILE A 524 -17.54 -21.03 4.82
N PRO A 525 -18.10 -22.24 5.05
CA PRO A 525 -17.86 -22.99 6.29
C PRO A 525 -16.40 -23.46 6.45
N ILE A 526 -15.69 -23.67 5.34
CA ILE A 526 -14.25 -23.98 5.38
C ILE A 526 -13.50 -22.74 5.87
N TYR A 527 -13.82 -21.56 5.34
CA TYR A 527 -13.20 -20.31 5.77
C TYR A 527 -13.50 -19.98 7.24
N GLU A 528 -14.73 -20.20 7.69
CA GLU A 528 -15.12 -20.13 9.11
C GLU A 528 -14.20 -20.96 10.01
N SER A 529 -13.95 -22.23 9.65
CA SER A 529 -13.07 -23.12 10.42
C SER A 529 -11.60 -22.63 10.51
N LEU A 530 -11.16 -21.78 9.58
CA LEU A 530 -9.81 -21.22 9.60
C LEU A 530 -9.66 -20.07 10.60
N LEU A 531 -10.75 -19.39 11.00
CA LEU A 531 -10.66 -18.14 11.78
C LEU A 531 -10.03 -18.29 13.17
N HIS A 532 -10.15 -19.46 13.82
CA HIS A 532 -9.45 -19.69 15.11
C HIS A 532 -7.91 -19.63 14.99
N ASN A 533 -7.39 -19.76 13.77
CA ASN A 533 -5.96 -19.78 13.46
C ASN A 533 -5.42 -18.39 13.07
N THR A 534 -6.11 -17.30 13.43
CA THR A 534 -5.63 -15.93 13.16
C THR A 534 -5.89 -14.96 14.32
N THR A 535 -5.10 -13.88 14.32
CA THR A 535 -5.23 -12.73 15.21
C THR A 535 -6.49 -11.92 14.89
N GLN A 536 -7.25 -11.54 15.92
CA GLN A 536 -8.61 -10.99 15.79
C GLN A 536 -8.60 -9.47 15.98
N TRP A 537 -8.27 -8.74 14.92
CA TRP A 537 -8.14 -7.26 14.92
C TRP A 537 -9.38 -6.48 15.40
N LEU A 538 -10.55 -7.11 15.32
CA LEU A 538 -11.84 -6.53 15.70
C LEU A 538 -12.26 -6.85 17.15
N HIS A 539 -11.50 -7.70 17.85
CA HIS A 539 -11.77 -8.11 19.23
C HIS A 539 -11.48 -6.97 20.22
N SER A 540 -12.30 -6.77 21.26
CA SER A 540 -12.11 -5.69 22.26
C SER A 540 -10.75 -5.78 22.96
N ASN A 541 -10.33 -7.00 23.30
CA ASN A 541 -9.07 -7.26 24.00
C ASN A 541 -7.84 -7.34 23.07
N PHE A 542 -8.01 -7.12 21.76
CA PHE A 542 -6.90 -6.90 20.85
C PHE A 542 -6.51 -5.43 20.93
N LEU A 543 -5.45 -5.11 21.68
CA LEU A 543 -5.01 -3.75 22.00
C LEU A 543 -3.61 -3.43 21.45
N ALA A 544 -3.18 -4.16 20.43
CA ALA A 544 -1.88 -4.07 19.78
C ALA A 544 -1.80 -3.03 18.64
N TYR A 545 -0.60 -2.64 18.24
CA TYR A 545 -0.32 -1.80 17.06
C TYR A 545 -1.02 -0.42 17.06
N PHE A 546 -1.93 -0.22 16.12
CA PHE A 546 -2.86 0.91 15.95
C PHE A 546 -4.13 0.36 15.26
N PRO A 547 -5.29 1.04 15.39
CA PRO A 547 -6.58 0.54 14.94
C PRO A 547 -6.63 0.13 13.47
N CYS A 548 -7.36 -0.95 13.21
CA CYS A 548 -7.80 -1.37 11.89
C CYS A 548 -9.20 -2.03 12.01
N HIS A 549 -10.23 -1.20 12.08
CA HIS A 549 -11.62 -1.59 12.32
C HIS A 549 -12.44 -1.72 11.02
N THR A 550 -13.70 -2.15 11.13
CA THR A 550 -14.67 -2.16 10.02
C THR A 550 -16.08 -1.75 10.44
N ASN A 551 -16.90 -1.44 9.44
CA ASN A 551 -18.30 -1.09 9.59
C ASN A 551 -19.09 -1.58 8.35
N TYR A 552 -20.40 -1.79 8.49
CA TYR A 552 -21.21 -2.38 7.42
C TYR A 552 -21.25 -1.51 6.15
N SER A 553 -21.20 -0.18 6.29
CA SER A 553 -21.18 0.75 5.16
C SER A 553 -19.89 0.59 4.32
N CYS A 554 -18.74 0.35 4.94
CA CYS A 554 -17.51 -0.03 4.22
C CYS A 554 -17.65 -1.38 3.51
N VAL A 555 -18.20 -2.41 4.15
CA VAL A 555 -18.38 -3.74 3.52
C VAL A 555 -19.26 -3.64 2.27
N LEU A 556 -20.37 -2.89 2.37
CA LEU A 556 -21.27 -2.63 1.26
C LEU A 556 -20.66 -1.71 0.18
N GLY A 557 -19.81 -0.76 0.57
CA GLY A 557 -19.09 0.12 -0.35
C GLY A 557 -17.98 -0.57 -1.12
N ASP A 558 -17.19 -1.44 -0.48
CA ASP A 558 -16.14 -2.22 -1.15
C ASP A 558 -16.72 -3.38 -1.98
N LEU A 559 -17.92 -3.92 -1.65
CA LEU A 559 -18.68 -4.78 -2.57
C LEU A 559 -18.93 -4.05 -3.91
N PHE A 560 -19.35 -2.78 -3.87
CA PHE A 560 -19.55 -1.98 -5.07
C PHE A 560 -18.22 -1.60 -5.74
N ALA A 561 -17.19 -1.20 -4.98
CA ALA A 561 -15.87 -0.92 -5.54
C ALA A 561 -15.26 -2.14 -6.24
N GLY A 562 -15.52 -3.35 -5.73
CA GLY A 562 -15.14 -4.62 -6.35
C GLY A 562 -16.04 -5.07 -7.50
N THR A 563 -17.28 -4.57 -7.61
CA THR A 563 -18.17 -4.83 -8.76
C THR A 563 -17.85 -3.90 -9.93
N PHE A 564 -17.57 -2.62 -9.66
CA PHE A 564 -17.13 -1.69 -10.70
C PHE A 564 -15.65 -1.92 -11.07
N GLY A 565 -14.83 -2.42 -10.14
CA GLY A 565 -13.41 -2.66 -10.35
C GLY A 565 -12.58 -1.37 -10.38
N TYR A 566 -11.30 -1.49 -10.71
CA TYR A 566 -10.33 -0.37 -10.73
C TYR A 566 -10.44 0.44 -12.02
N ARG A 567 -11.60 1.06 -12.27
CA ARG A 567 -11.81 1.93 -13.44
C ARG A 567 -11.21 3.31 -13.22
N SER A 568 -10.47 3.80 -14.21
CA SER A 568 -10.10 5.21 -14.34
C SER A 568 -11.16 5.98 -15.13
N ASN A 569 -12.45 5.83 -14.79
CA ASN A 569 -13.55 6.54 -15.46
C ASN A 569 -13.83 7.91 -14.81
N ILE A 570 -14.62 8.73 -15.52
CA ILE A 570 -14.92 10.10 -15.11
C ILE A 570 -15.73 10.13 -13.81
N GLU A 571 -16.60 9.15 -13.59
CA GLU A 571 -17.46 9.03 -12.41
C GLU A 571 -16.64 8.75 -11.15
N LEU A 572 -15.64 7.87 -11.20
CA LEU A 572 -14.75 7.65 -10.05
C LEU A 572 -13.90 8.89 -9.76
N LYS A 573 -13.47 9.67 -10.76
CA LYS A 573 -12.78 10.97 -10.53
C LYS A 573 -13.70 11.99 -9.87
N ILE A 574 -15.00 12.02 -10.22
CA ILE A 574 -16.00 12.89 -9.58
C ILE A 574 -16.25 12.48 -8.13
N ILE A 575 -16.42 11.18 -7.85
CA ILE A 575 -16.63 10.66 -6.48
C ILE A 575 -15.38 10.89 -5.62
N GLU A 576 -14.18 10.67 -6.15
CA GLU A 576 -12.93 11.07 -5.46
C GLU A 576 -12.95 12.56 -5.13
N GLY A 577 -13.24 13.42 -6.09
CA GLY A 577 -13.30 14.87 -5.86
C GLY A 577 -14.31 15.28 -4.76
N GLU A 578 -15.53 14.76 -4.78
CA GLU A 578 -16.55 15.03 -3.74
C GLU A 578 -16.05 14.60 -2.36
N VAL A 579 -15.45 13.40 -2.27
CA VAL A 579 -14.93 12.83 -1.02
C VAL A 579 -13.75 13.64 -0.49
N ILE A 580 -12.80 14.02 -1.35
CA ILE A 580 -11.61 14.81 -0.97
C ILE A 580 -12.00 16.20 -0.49
N GLU A 581 -12.90 16.90 -1.17
CA GLU A 581 -13.40 18.20 -0.68
C GLU A 581 -14.16 18.06 0.64
N THR A 582 -15.01 17.03 0.77
CA THR A 582 -15.77 16.79 2.01
C THR A 582 -14.85 16.55 3.20
N ILE A 583 -13.84 15.69 3.04
CA ILE A 583 -12.87 15.39 4.10
C ILE A 583 -12.00 16.60 4.40
N GLY A 584 -11.47 17.27 3.39
CA GLY A 584 -10.61 18.44 3.54
C GLY A 584 -11.28 19.57 4.34
N ARG A 585 -12.56 19.84 4.04
CA ARG A 585 -13.41 20.77 4.80
C ARG A 585 -13.66 20.30 6.22
N ALA A 586 -14.04 19.03 6.41
CA ALA A 586 -14.36 18.47 7.72
C ALA A 586 -13.16 18.49 8.69
N MET A 587 -12.00 18.05 8.20
CA MET A 587 -10.72 18.08 8.92
C MET A 587 -10.15 19.49 9.10
N ASN A 588 -10.68 20.50 8.41
CA ASN A 588 -10.12 21.86 8.35
C ASN A 588 -8.66 21.90 7.83
N LEU A 589 -8.32 21.02 6.89
CA LEU A 589 -7.02 21.05 6.22
C LEU A 589 -6.87 22.34 5.39
N PRO A 590 -5.67 22.92 5.28
CA PRO A 590 -5.43 24.07 4.39
C PRO A 590 -5.91 23.81 2.96
N GLN A 591 -6.61 24.78 2.35
CA GLN A 591 -7.30 24.58 1.06
C GLN A 591 -6.37 24.08 -0.06
N LYS A 592 -5.08 24.44 -0.01
CA LYS A 592 -4.04 24.01 -0.97
C LYS A 592 -3.99 22.50 -1.18
N PHE A 593 -4.36 21.70 -0.19
CA PHE A 593 -4.24 20.23 -0.21
C PHE A 593 -5.40 19.46 -0.86
N TRP A 594 -6.59 20.04 -0.90
CA TRP A 594 -7.82 19.31 -1.25
C TRP A 594 -8.72 20.04 -2.24
N LYS A 595 -8.57 21.37 -2.38
CA LYS A 595 -9.35 22.14 -3.34
C LYS A 595 -8.83 21.86 -4.74
N ILE A 596 -9.69 21.31 -5.58
CA ILE A 596 -9.36 20.93 -6.96
C ILE A 596 -9.09 22.20 -7.78
N GLN A 597 -8.04 22.17 -8.60
CA GLN A 597 -7.68 23.27 -9.51
C GLN A 597 -8.14 23.00 -10.95
N ASN A 598 -8.01 24.01 -11.82
CA ASN A 598 -7.96 23.76 -13.26
C ASN A 598 -6.64 23.03 -13.56
N GLU A 599 -6.70 21.96 -14.34
CA GLU A 599 -5.55 21.09 -14.68
C GLU A 599 -4.90 20.36 -13.48
N ASP A 600 -5.75 19.70 -12.67
CA ASP A 600 -5.32 18.92 -11.50
C ASP A 600 -5.02 17.44 -11.84
N TYR A 601 -3.73 17.08 -11.74
CA TYR A 601 -3.22 15.70 -11.86
C TYR A 601 -3.11 14.96 -10.52
N ARG A 602 -3.51 15.58 -9.40
CA ARG A 602 -3.42 14.92 -8.09
C ARG A 602 -4.39 13.75 -7.99
N GLU A 603 -3.95 12.78 -7.20
CA GLU A 603 -4.72 11.60 -6.82
C GLU A 603 -4.40 11.33 -5.36
N TRP A 604 -5.43 11.10 -4.55
CA TRP A 604 -5.28 11.16 -3.10
C TRP A 604 -5.23 9.78 -2.46
N PHE A 605 -5.80 8.73 -3.08
CA PHE A 605 -5.96 7.43 -2.43
C PHE A 605 -4.84 6.41 -2.71
N TYR A 606 -4.12 6.01 -1.64
CA TYR A 606 -3.02 5.03 -1.62
C TYR A 606 -3.28 3.92 -0.60
N GLY A 607 -2.57 2.80 -0.72
CA GLY A 607 -2.79 1.61 0.12
C GLY A 607 -2.28 1.83 1.54
N THR A 608 -1.10 2.41 1.66
CA THR A 608 -0.44 2.62 2.96
C THR A 608 0.20 4.00 3.05
N ALA A 609 0.50 4.45 4.27
CA ALA A 609 1.28 5.65 4.50
C ALA A 609 2.67 5.56 3.83
N SER A 610 3.28 4.37 3.85
CA SER A 610 4.57 4.06 3.22
C SER A 610 4.62 4.41 1.72
N GLU A 611 3.53 4.18 0.99
CA GLU A 611 3.42 4.54 -0.43
C GLU A 611 3.40 6.06 -0.62
N GLY A 612 2.61 6.77 0.21
CA GLY A 612 2.53 8.24 0.19
C GLY A 612 3.85 8.91 0.58
N THR A 613 4.52 8.41 1.62
CA THR A 613 5.84 8.90 2.02
C THR A 613 6.89 8.61 0.95
N PHE A 614 6.95 7.40 0.38
CA PHE A 614 7.87 7.10 -0.73
C PHE A 614 7.66 8.04 -1.92
N LYS A 615 6.41 8.26 -2.34
CA LYS A 615 6.07 9.22 -3.39
C LYS A 615 6.52 10.64 -3.03
N SER A 616 6.27 11.09 -1.81
CA SER A 616 6.71 12.38 -1.28
C SER A 616 8.22 12.57 -1.46
N VAL A 617 9.02 11.59 -1.04
CA VAL A 617 10.49 11.63 -1.14
C VAL A 617 10.96 11.69 -2.59
N LEU A 618 10.38 10.89 -3.49
CA LEU A 618 10.68 10.98 -4.92
C LEU A 618 10.39 12.38 -5.46
N MET A 619 9.23 12.97 -5.16
CA MET A 619 8.89 14.32 -5.63
C MET A 619 9.89 15.37 -5.12
N GLY A 620 10.24 15.33 -3.83
CA GLY A 620 11.26 16.23 -3.28
C GLY A 620 12.64 16.02 -3.91
N ARG A 621 12.99 14.77 -4.26
CA ARG A 621 14.25 14.42 -4.93
C ARG A 621 14.30 14.94 -6.37
N GLU A 622 13.25 14.70 -7.15
CA GLU A 622 13.18 15.13 -8.55
C GLU A 622 13.23 16.66 -8.68
N ILE A 623 12.65 17.41 -7.74
CA ILE A 623 12.77 18.88 -7.70
C ILE A 623 14.24 19.34 -7.52
N VAL A 624 15.07 18.60 -6.76
CA VAL A 624 16.50 18.89 -6.65
C VAL A 624 17.24 18.56 -7.96
N ILE A 625 16.84 17.49 -8.65
CA ILE A 625 17.41 17.10 -9.95
C ILE A 625 17.04 18.13 -11.04
N GLU A 626 15.79 18.60 -11.07
CA GLU A 626 15.34 19.69 -11.95
C GLU A 626 16.12 20.98 -11.70
N LYS A 627 16.34 21.35 -10.42
CA LYS A 627 17.21 22.46 -10.03
C LYS A 627 18.64 22.29 -10.51
N PHE A 628 19.21 21.11 -10.33
CA PHE A 628 20.57 20.81 -10.78
C PHE A 628 20.73 20.94 -12.30
N LYS A 629 19.84 20.32 -13.08
CA LYS A 629 19.86 20.39 -14.55
C LYS A 629 19.73 21.83 -15.07
N LYS A 630 18.84 22.61 -14.45
CA LYS A 630 18.72 24.05 -14.75
C LYS A 630 20.00 24.82 -14.40
N LEU A 631 20.59 24.56 -13.22
CA LEU A 631 21.81 25.22 -12.78
C LEU A 631 23.00 24.89 -13.68
N HIS A 632 23.14 23.62 -14.10
CA HIS A 632 24.14 23.19 -15.07
C HIS A 632 23.98 23.97 -16.38
N SER A 633 22.77 23.98 -16.96
CA SER A 633 22.50 24.72 -18.20
C SER A 633 22.83 26.22 -18.10
N LEU A 634 22.58 26.86 -16.95
CA LEU A 634 22.94 28.27 -16.72
C LEU A 634 24.45 28.50 -16.58
N VAL A 635 25.20 27.53 -16.05
CA VAL A 635 26.67 27.60 -15.94
C VAL A 635 27.31 27.38 -17.30
N ASP A 636 26.90 26.33 -18.02
CA ASP A 636 27.40 25.95 -19.35
C ASP A 636 27.23 27.10 -20.37
N ASN A 637 26.07 27.77 -20.35
CA ASN A 637 25.78 28.90 -21.23
C ASN A 637 26.44 30.23 -20.78
N GLY A 638 27.12 30.28 -19.62
CA GLY A 638 27.65 31.53 -19.04
C GLY A 638 26.56 32.52 -18.59
N GLU A 639 25.35 32.04 -18.31
CA GLU A 639 24.17 32.84 -17.97
C GLU A 639 24.03 33.09 -16.46
N LEU A 640 24.69 32.29 -15.61
CA LEU A 640 24.72 32.46 -14.16
C LEU A 640 25.54 33.69 -13.73
N LYS A 641 24.92 34.88 -13.78
CA LYS A 641 25.56 36.18 -13.49
C LYS A 641 25.53 36.60 -12.03
N ASN A 642 24.69 35.97 -11.19
CA ASN A 642 24.53 36.35 -9.79
C ASN A 642 24.36 35.10 -8.90
N PHE A 643 25.37 34.83 -8.07
CA PHE A 643 25.35 33.72 -7.12
C PHE A 643 24.47 33.99 -5.89
N ASP A 644 24.23 35.27 -5.53
CA ASP A 644 23.41 35.63 -4.36
C ASP A 644 21.92 35.34 -4.57
N SER A 645 21.46 35.29 -5.82
CA SER A 645 20.06 34.92 -6.15
C SER A 645 19.77 33.42 -6.07
N LEU A 646 20.79 32.56 -5.94
CA LEU A 646 20.60 31.13 -5.77
C LEU A 646 20.03 30.81 -4.39
N ASP A 647 19.15 29.82 -4.30
CA ASP A 647 18.62 29.35 -3.03
C ASP A 647 19.59 28.44 -2.26
N CYS A 648 19.17 27.99 -1.08
CA CYS A 648 20.03 27.20 -0.19
C CYS A 648 20.37 25.81 -0.73
N ILE A 649 19.54 25.21 -1.59
CA ILE A 649 19.81 23.93 -2.25
C ILE A 649 20.70 24.16 -3.48
N GLU A 650 20.38 25.16 -4.30
CA GLU A 650 21.16 25.52 -5.50
C GLU A 650 22.63 25.84 -5.15
N ARG A 651 22.88 26.55 -4.05
CA ARG A 651 24.25 26.78 -3.54
C ARG A 651 24.97 25.49 -3.11
N CYS A 652 24.24 24.48 -2.62
CA CYS A 652 24.81 23.17 -2.28
C CYS A 652 25.03 22.28 -3.51
N LEU A 653 24.39 22.60 -4.65
CA LEU A 653 24.54 21.88 -5.92
C LEU A 653 25.73 22.39 -6.75
N LEU A 654 26.13 23.66 -6.62
CA LEU A 654 27.25 24.26 -7.35
C LEU A 654 28.55 23.42 -7.38
N PRO A 655 29.02 22.79 -6.28
CA PRO A 655 30.26 22.02 -6.31
C PRO A 655 30.21 20.76 -7.19
N TYR A 656 29.02 20.35 -7.63
CA TYR A 656 28.76 19.10 -8.33
C TYR A 656 28.42 19.29 -9.82
N ILE A 657 28.45 20.52 -10.33
CA ILE A 657 28.07 20.82 -11.72
C ILE A 657 28.99 20.08 -12.70
N ASP A 658 30.30 20.19 -12.50
CA ASP A 658 31.32 19.55 -13.34
C ASP A 658 31.46 18.02 -13.11
N GLU A 659 30.74 17.45 -12.13
CA GLU A 659 30.71 15.98 -11.88
C GLU A 659 29.68 15.25 -12.76
N TRP A 660 28.81 15.96 -13.51
CA TRP A 660 27.71 15.32 -14.23
C TRP A 660 28.11 14.74 -15.61
N ASP A 661 28.21 13.42 -15.68
CA ASP A 661 28.19 12.68 -16.94
C ASP A 661 26.77 12.69 -17.54
N VAL A 662 26.49 13.68 -18.39
CA VAL A 662 25.17 13.89 -19.02
C VAL A 662 24.76 12.70 -19.90
N ASP A 663 25.71 12.11 -20.63
CA ASP A 663 25.45 11.05 -21.60
C ASP A 663 25.15 9.70 -20.92
N ASN A 664 25.81 9.39 -19.80
CA ASN A 664 25.68 8.10 -19.12
C ASN A 664 24.86 8.15 -17.82
N ASP A 665 24.57 9.33 -17.25
CA ASP A 665 23.68 9.50 -16.11
C ASP A 665 22.62 10.60 -16.32
N PRO A 666 21.70 10.44 -17.30
CA PRO A 666 20.68 11.44 -17.61
C PRO A 666 19.66 11.68 -16.48
N PHE A 667 19.69 10.91 -15.40
CA PHE A 667 18.84 11.06 -14.21
C PHE A 667 19.59 11.62 -12.98
N CYS A 668 20.86 11.99 -13.15
CA CYS A 668 21.73 12.53 -12.11
C CYS A 668 21.79 11.63 -10.84
N CYS A 669 21.77 10.31 -11.04
CA CYS A 669 21.85 9.28 -9.99
C CYS A 669 23.09 9.47 -9.08
N PHE A 670 24.18 10.06 -9.60
CA PHE A 670 25.38 10.37 -8.82
C PHE A 670 25.08 11.32 -7.65
N LEU A 671 24.17 12.30 -7.84
CA LEU A 671 23.79 13.26 -6.80
C LEU A 671 23.16 12.60 -5.57
N TYR A 672 22.57 11.42 -5.73
CA TYR A 672 21.81 10.75 -4.66
C TYR A 672 22.74 10.35 -3.50
N ASN A 673 24.05 10.24 -3.78
CA ASN A 673 25.11 10.11 -2.78
C ASN A 673 25.22 11.31 -1.83
N TYR A 674 24.85 12.51 -2.26
CA TYR A 674 24.95 13.74 -1.47
C TYR A 674 23.62 14.16 -0.83
N LEU A 675 22.49 13.71 -1.38
CA LEU A 675 21.15 14.03 -0.86
C LEU A 675 20.91 13.43 0.54
N ILE A 676 20.57 14.29 1.50
CA ILE A 676 20.24 13.89 2.86
C ILE A 676 18.86 14.40 3.32
N PRO A 677 17.90 13.50 3.57
CA PRO A 677 16.62 13.81 4.18
C PRO A 677 16.69 13.64 5.71
N TYR A 678 15.83 14.36 6.41
CA TYR A 678 15.83 14.49 7.87
C TYR A 678 14.51 14.01 8.48
N THR A 679 14.58 13.34 9.64
CA THR A 679 13.41 13.02 10.49
C THR A 679 13.81 12.72 11.94
N SER A 680 12.86 12.51 12.85
CA SER A 680 13.14 12.12 14.25
C SER A 680 13.36 10.61 14.42
N SER A 681 13.95 10.21 15.54
CA SER A 681 14.13 8.80 15.92
C SER A 681 12.80 8.07 16.11
N HIS A 682 11.71 8.81 16.33
CA HIS A 682 10.34 8.34 16.49
C HIS A 682 9.54 8.22 15.18
N ALA A 683 10.14 8.56 14.02
CA ALA A 683 9.53 8.30 12.72
C ALA A 683 9.18 6.82 12.56
N HIS A 684 8.04 6.53 11.93
CA HIS A 684 7.66 5.15 11.64
C HIS A 684 8.63 4.52 10.63
N SER A 685 8.85 3.21 10.70
CA SER A 685 9.74 2.47 9.81
C SER A 685 9.39 2.59 8.32
N SER A 686 8.18 3.04 7.98
CA SER A 686 7.81 3.42 6.61
C SER A 686 8.55 4.64 6.07
N VAL A 687 8.99 5.56 6.93
CA VAL A 687 9.80 6.73 6.54
C VAL A 687 11.20 6.26 6.14
N GLU A 688 11.81 5.40 6.96
CA GLU A 688 13.08 4.74 6.67
C GLU A 688 13.01 3.95 5.36
N LYS A 689 11.97 3.13 5.18
CA LYS A 689 11.73 2.37 3.94
C LYS A 689 11.51 3.31 2.75
N GLY A 690 10.81 4.42 2.92
CA GLY A 690 10.60 5.43 1.87
C GLY A 690 11.92 6.03 1.38
N TYR A 691 12.81 6.42 2.30
CA TYR A 691 14.15 6.93 1.96
C TYR A 691 15.04 5.84 1.34
N LEU A 692 14.99 4.61 1.85
CA LEU A 692 15.72 3.46 1.30
C LEU A 692 15.32 3.19 -0.15
N LEU A 693 14.01 3.14 -0.43
CA LEU A 693 13.46 2.92 -1.77
C LEU A 693 13.74 4.09 -2.71
N ALA A 694 13.76 5.32 -2.20
CA ALA A 694 14.18 6.51 -2.96
C ALA A 694 15.71 6.62 -3.13
N ASN A 695 16.48 5.69 -2.55
CA ASN A 695 17.93 5.55 -2.68
C ASN A 695 18.71 6.82 -2.28
N VAL A 696 18.26 7.47 -1.20
CA VAL A 696 18.92 8.62 -0.56
C VAL A 696 19.45 8.21 0.82
N ARG A 697 20.25 9.08 1.46
CA ARG A 697 20.67 8.87 2.86
C ARG A 697 19.48 9.05 3.82
N ILE A 698 19.73 9.07 5.13
CA ILE A 698 18.80 9.57 6.16
C ILE A 698 19.64 10.11 7.33
N ARG A 699 19.16 11.17 8.00
CA ARG A 699 19.57 11.54 9.36
C ARG A 699 18.38 11.40 10.31
N LYS A 700 18.55 10.62 11.38
CA LYS A 700 17.57 10.47 12.47
C LYS A 700 18.02 11.29 13.67
N PHE A 701 17.22 12.28 14.06
CA PHE A 701 17.45 13.13 15.22
C PHE A 701 16.95 12.49 16.53
N PRO A 702 17.65 12.64 17.67
CA PRO A 702 17.12 12.22 18.95
C PRO A 702 15.87 13.04 19.33
N VAL A 703 14.95 12.40 20.05
CA VAL A 703 13.79 13.06 20.66
C VAL A 703 14.10 13.46 22.11
N ILE A 704 13.26 14.33 22.66
CA ILE A 704 13.21 14.67 24.08
C ILE A 704 11.79 14.51 24.59
N TYR A 705 11.64 14.26 25.89
CA TYR A 705 10.35 14.33 26.56
C TYR A 705 9.98 15.79 26.80
N ASP A 706 8.80 16.19 26.32
CA ASP A 706 8.18 17.49 26.53
C ASP A 706 7.19 17.36 27.69
N GLU A 707 7.57 17.87 28.87
CA GLU A 707 6.75 17.85 30.09
C GLU A 707 5.40 18.58 29.91
N GLY A 708 5.33 19.59 29.04
CA GLY A 708 4.09 20.33 28.78
C GLY A 708 3.07 19.50 27.99
N ALA A 709 3.57 18.68 27.05
CA ALA A 709 2.75 17.71 26.33
C ALA A 709 2.55 16.38 27.10
N GLY A 710 3.49 16.04 27.98
CA GLY A 710 3.64 14.71 28.57
C GLY A 710 4.02 13.65 27.54
N ASN A 711 4.75 14.00 26.47
CA ASN A 711 5.09 13.08 25.39
C ASN A 711 6.40 13.48 24.69
N TYR A 712 6.88 12.67 23.74
CA TYR A 712 8.14 12.89 23.05
C TYR A 712 7.99 13.76 21.79
N THR A 713 8.98 14.61 21.54
CA THR A 713 9.09 15.49 20.37
C THR A 713 10.55 15.61 19.92
N LEU A 714 10.77 15.98 18.66
CA LEU A 714 12.08 16.37 18.12
C LEU A 714 12.81 17.37 19.04
N LYS A 715 14.11 17.14 19.26
CA LYS A 715 14.95 18.04 20.05
C LYS A 715 15.22 19.38 19.35
N ASN A 716 15.02 20.48 20.07
CA ASN A 716 15.22 21.85 19.56
C ASN A 716 16.65 22.10 19.07
N GLY A 717 16.82 22.85 17.97
CA GLY A 717 18.14 23.21 17.42
C GLY A 717 18.86 22.10 16.65
N SER A 718 18.28 20.89 16.57
CA SER A 718 18.91 19.73 15.93
C SER A 718 18.99 19.86 14.42
N ILE A 719 17.94 20.41 13.80
CA ILE A 719 17.87 20.65 12.34
C ILE A 719 18.92 21.70 11.96
N GLU A 720 18.94 22.84 12.67
CA GLU A 720 19.83 23.97 12.43
C GLU A 720 21.30 23.58 12.56
N LYS A 721 21.66 22.82 13.60
CA LYS A 721 23.01 22.28 13.76
C LYS A 721 23.37 21.26 12.67
N ALA A 722 22.44 20.38 12.27
CA ALA A 722 22.69 19.42 11.21
C ALA A 722 22.86 20.08 9.84
N LEU A 723 22.07 21.09 9.49
CA LEU A 723 22.24 21.90 8.28
C LEU A 723 23.67 22.45 8.15
N ILE A 724 24.25 22.94 9.26
CA ILE A 724 25.64 23.45 9.28
C ILE A 724 26.65 22.31 9.05
N ILE A 725 26.49 21.18 9.75
CA ILE A 725 27.42 20.05 9.68
C ILE A 725 27.36 19.34 8.32
N ASP A 726 26.16 19.06 7.83
CA ASP A 726 25.94 18.30 6.60
C ASP A 726 26.39 19.10 5.37
N ARG A 727 26.09 20.41 5.31
CA ARG A 727 26.65 21.30 4.26
C ARG A 727 28.17 21.37 4.31
N LYS A 728 28.76 21.46 5.50
CA LYS A 728 30.24 21.44 5.67
C LYS A 728 30.86 20.10 5.20
N ASN A 729 30.08 19.02 5.22
CA ASN A 729 30.47 17.70 4.72
C ASN A 729 30.08 17.46 3.24
N GLY A 730 29.62 18.49 2.51
CA GLY A 730 29.18 18.39 1.11
C GLY A 730 27.82 17.72 0.89
N LEU A 731 27.07 17.42 1.96
CA LEU A 731 25.74 16.87 1.82
C LEU A 731 24.72 17.98 1.51
N ILE A 732 23.62 17.59 0.87
CA ILE A 732 22.56 18.47 0.37
C ILE A 732 21.27 18.17 1.14
N PRO A 733 20.96 18.95 2.19
CA PRO A 733 19.70 18.84 2.92
C PRO A 733 18.55 19.30 2.03
N PHE A 734 17.62 18.40 1.71
CA PHE A 734 16.54 18.67 0.75
C PHE A 734 15.13 18.32 1.22
N PHE A 735 15.01 17.55 2.32
CA PHE A 735 13.73 16.97 2.72
C PHE A 735 13.62 16.82 4.24
N LEU A 736 12.43 17.08 4.80
CA LEU A 736 12.14 16.97 6.22
C LEU A 736 10.80 16.24 6.43
N THR A 737 10.81 15.06 7.07
CA THR A 737 9.59 14.38 7.54
C THR A 737 9.34 14.71 9.00
N LEU A 738 8.13 15.21 9.30
CA LEU A 738 7.63 15.51 10.64
C LEU A 738 6.47 14.56 11.02
N PRO A 739 6.74 13.52 11.82
CA PRO A 739 5.72 12.69 12.45
C PRO A 739 4.76 13.47 13.36
N VAL A 740 3.45 13.36 13.10
CA VAL A 740 2.37 13.87 13.96
C VAL A 740 1.55 12.66 14.43
N GLY A 741 1.91 12.13 15.60
CA GLY A 741 1.38 10.85 16.11
C GLY A 741 2.31 9.68 15.81
N SER A 742 3.54 9.75 16.30
CA SER A 742 4.56 8.71 16.15
C SER A 742 4.10 7.33 16.66
N THR A 743 4.65 6.25 16.11
CA THR A 743 4.13 4.90 16.42
C THR A 743 4.44 4.47 17.85
N SER A 744 5.59 4.83 18.41
CA SER A 744 5.97 4.43 19.77
C SER A 744 5.02 4.99 20.85
N THR A 745 4.86 6.32 20.93
CA THR A 745 4.11 6.99 22.02
C THR A 745 3.00 7.93 21.57
N CYS A 746 2.71 8.00 20.26
CA CYS A 746 1.83 9.02 19.70
C CYS A 746 2.37 10.47 19.86
N GLY A 747 3.69 10.60 20.03
CA GLY A 747 4.40 11.89 20.12
C GLY A 747 4.36 12.70 18.82
N ILE A 748 4.69 13.99 18.90
CA ILE A 748 4.44 14.98 17.84
C ILE A 748 5.70 15.81 17.58
N ASP A 749 6.14 15.87 16.33
CA ASP A 749 7.15 16.79 15.85
C ASP A 749 6.47 18.04 15.29
N TYR A 750 6.33 19.07 16.14
CA TYR A 750 5.56 20.29 15.92
C TYR A 750 5.81 20.99 14.57
N PRO A 751 4.89 20.90 13.59
CA PRO A 751 5.09 21.48 12.26
C PRO A 751 5.20 23.01 12.27
N GLU A 752 4.57 23.69 13.23
CA GLU A 752 4.67 25.15 13.40
C GLU A 752 6.07 25.61 13.81
N LYS A 753 6.88 24.70 14.33
CA LYS A 753 8.23 24.95 14.82
C LYS A 753 9.30 24.55 13.81
N TYR A 754 9.13 23.39 13.19
CA TYR A 754 10.14 22.79 12.31
C TYR A 754 9.86 22.99 10.82
N GLY A 755 8.60 23.17 10.42
CA GLY A 755 8.20 23.52 9.06
C GLY A 755 8.82 24.84 8.55
N PRO A 756 8.81 25.94 9.32
CA PRO A 756 9.45 27.19 8.93
C PRO A 756 10.95 27.06 8.64
N ILE A 757 11.65 26.18 9.38
CA ILE A 757 13.09 25.91 9.17
C ILE A 757 13.27 25.23 7.83
N GLY A 758 12.56 24.12 7.57
CA GLY A 758 12.62 23.44 6.27
C GLY A 758 12.31 24.37 5.10
N LYS A 759 11.27 25.21 5.23
CA LYS A 759 10.89 26.18 4.20
C LYS A 759 11.89 27.30 3.97
N LYS A 760 12.52 27.84 5.02
CA LYS A 760 13.61 28.82 4.87
C LYS A 760 14.78 28.26 4.05
N GLU A 761 15.06 26.98 4.22
CA GLU A 761 16.15 26.28 3.53
C GLU A 761 15.73 25.68 2.16
N ASN A 762 14.50 25.98 1.69
CA ASN A 762 13.89 25.44 0.46
C ASN A 762 13.76 23.90 0.43
N MET A 763 13.80 23.25 1.59
CA MET A 763 13.56 21.81 1.72
C MET A 763 12.09 21.49 1.52
N TRP A 764 11.80 20.32 0.95
CA TRP A 764 10.47 19.73 0.95
C TRP A 764 10.07 19.31 2.36
N VAL A 765 8.88 19.70 2.81
CA VAL A 765 8.35 19.39 4.15
C VAL A 765 7.19 18.41 4.03
N HIS A 766 7.37 17.21 4.55
CA HIS A 766 6.36 16.16 4.61
C HIS A 766 5.85 15.96 6.04
N ILE A 767 4.54 15.85 6.22
CA ILE A 767 3.92 15.50 7.51
C ILE A 767 3.41 14.06 7.45
N ASP A 768 3.96 13.18 8.29
CA ASP A 768 3.42 11.85 8.54
C ASP A 768 2.41 11.93 9.69
N ALA A 769 1.14 12.14 9.34
CA ALA A 769 0.02 12.14 10.27
C ALA A 769 -0.81 10.85 10.17
N ALA A 770 -0.18 9.72 9.82
CA ALA A 770 -0.88 8.46 9.51
C ALA A 770 -1.87 8.04 10.60
N TYR A 771 -1.56 8.23 11.89
CA TYR A 771 -2.50 7.94 12.99
C TYR A 771 -3.35 9.15 13.39
N LEU A 772 -2.73 10.22 13.89
CA LEU A 772 -3.48 11.34 14.48
C LEU A 772 -4.22 12.20 13.45
N GLY A 773 -3.79 12.22 12.20
CA GLY A 773 -4.51 12.91 11.13
C GLY A 773 -5.94 12.41 10.95
N GLY A 774 -6.21 11.13 11.29
CA GLY A 774 -7.56 10.58 11.28
C GLY A 774 -8.51 11.28 12.25
N PHE A 775 -8.00 11.76 13.39
CA PHE A 775 -8.79 12.44 14.44
C PHE A 775 -9.11 13.91 14.12
N LEU A 776 -8.63 14.48 13.00
CA LEU A 776 -8.85 15.89 12.65
C LEU A 776 -10.32 16.26 12.37
N PHE A 777 -11.21 15.28 12.24
CA PHE A 777 -12.66 15.51 12.27
C PHE A 777 -13.13 16.09 13.62
N LEU A 778 -12.44 15.80 14.73
CA LEU A 778 -12.74 16.34 16.06
C LEU A 778 -12.31 17.81 16.18
N PRO A 779 -13.23 18.74 16.51
CA PRO A 779 -12.87 20.14 16.78
C PRO A 779 -11.75 20.31 17.82
N GLU A 780 -11.78 19.50 18.89
CA GLU A 780 -10.79 19.50 19.97
C GLU A 780 -9.38 19.07 19.51
N MET A 781 -9.25 18.30 18.42
CA MET A 781 -7.97 17.84 17.88
C MET A 781 -7.39 18.78 16.80
N LYS A 782 -8.13 19.82 16.38
CA LYS A 782 -7.67 20.77 15.35
C LYS A 782 -6.46 21.61 15.76
N HIS A 783 -6.08 21.61 17.04
CA HIS A 783 -4.82 22.19 17.50
C HIS A 783 -3.58 21.53 16.86
N LEU A 784 -3.70 20.28 16.38
CA LEU A 784 -2.63 19.57 15.66
C LEU A 784 -2.33 20.12 14.26
N LEU A 785 -3.21 20.98 13.71
CA LEU A 785 -3.05 21.55 12.36
C LEU A 785 -2.02 22.69 12.28
N LYS A 786 -1.51 23.17 13.42
CA LYS A 786 -0.56 24.29 13.46
C LYS A 786 0.67 23.96 12.61
N GLY A 787 1.01 24.85 11.68
CA GLY A 787 2.15 24.68 10.79
C GLY A 787 1.93 23.72 9.61
N PHE A 788 0.74 23.13 9.43
CA PHE A 788 0.44 22.33 8.24
C PHE A 788 0.55 23.17 6.95
N GLU A 789 0.37 24.49 7.05
CA GLU A 789 0.61 25.47 5.98
C GLU A 789 2.04 25.44 5.43
N TYR A 790 3.04 25.08 6.25
CA TYR A 790 4.45 24.93 5.85
C TYR A 790 4.76 23.61 5.15
N SER A 791 3.83 22.65 5.09
CA SER A 791 4.06 21.36 4.44
C SER A 791 3.76 21.39 2.93
N ASP A 792 4.51 20.57 2.17
CA ASP A 792 4.28 20.30 0.75
C ASP A 792 3.33 19.12 0.55
N SER A 793 3.41 18.15 1.46
CA SER A 793 2.54 16.98 1.45
C SER A 793 2.28 16.41 2.84
N ILE A 794 1.12 15.81 3.00
CA ILE A 794 0.66 15.19 4.25
C ILE A 794 0.17 13.78 3.94
N VAL A 795 0.43 12.82 4.81
CA VAL A 795 -0.19 11.48 4.73
C VAL A 795 -1.06 11.18 5.96
N ILE A 796 -2.28 10.66 5.72
CA ILE A 796 -3.28 10.37 6.76
C ILE A 796 -3.94 9.00 6.48
N ASN A 797 -4.00 8.10 7.47
CA ASN A 797 -4.71 6.84 7.32
C ASN A 797 -6.11 6.95 7.95
N LEU A 798 -7.14 7.14 7.11
CA LEU A 798 -8.53 7.01 7.56
C LEU A 798 -8.83 5.61 8.12
N HIS A 799 -8.07 4.62 7.65
CA HIS A 799 -8.14 3.24 8.15
C HIS A 799 -7.51 3.01 9.53
N LYS A 800 -6.88 4.03 10.12
CA LYS A 800 -6.42 4.03 11.52
C LYS A 800 -7.33 4.93 12.37
N GLY A 801 -6.94 6.18 12.62
CA GLY A 801 -7.72 7.10 13.47
C GLY A 801 -9.08 7.54 12.87
N GLY A 802 -9.31 7.35 11.56
CA GLY A 802 -10.48 7.90 10.85
C GLY A 802 -11.77 7.06 10.87
N CYS A 803 -11.82 5.94 11.61
CA CYS A 803 -13.00 5.06 11.72
C CYS A 803 -13.55 4.47 10.39
N ILE A 804 -12.75 4.45 9.32
CA ILE A 804 -13.06 3.84 8.01
C ILE A 804 -12.26 2.53 7.81
N ASN A 805 -12.66 1.59 6.95
CA ASN A 805 -11.97 0.30 6.83
C ASN A 805 -10.70 0.32 5.95
N ASN A 806 -9.74 -0.56 6.28
CA ASN A 806 -8.51 -0.77 5.53
C ASN A 806 -8.76 -1.36 4.13
N ASP A 807 -8.04 -0.96 3.11
CA ASP A 807 -7.09 0.16 3.01
C ASP A 807 -7.79 1.47 2.62
N SER A 808 -7.31 2.57 3.19
CA SER A 808 -7.79 3.95 2.98
C SER A 808 -6.70 4.93 3.45
N SER A 809 -5.56 4.99 2.75
CA SER A 809 -4.51 5.99 3.00
C SER A 809 -4.73 7.20 2.09
N MET A 810 -4.59 8.41 2.62
CA MET A 810 -4.71 9.65 1.88
C MET A 810 -3.35 10.32 1.79
N PHE A 811 -2.87 10.58 0.58
CA PHE A 811 -1.73 11.45 0.30
C PHE A 811 -2.26 12.79 -0.20
N PHE A 812 -2.09 13.83 0.59
CA PHE A 812 -2.43 15.19 0.24
C PHE A 812 -1.18 15.90 -0.29
N LEU A 813 -1.29 16.54 -1.45
CA LEU A 813 -0.22 17.29 -2.09
C LEU A 813 -0.64 18.76 -2.28
N SER A 814 0.26 19.71 -2.02
CA SER A 814 0.02 21.14 -2.25
C SER A 814 -0.34 21.41 -3.72
N ASN A 815 -1.23 22.38 -3.96
CA ASN A 815 -1.62 22.78 -5.31
C ASN A 815 -0.46 23.42 -6.10
N ASP A 816 0.62 23.84 -5.43
CA ASP A 816 1.87 24.27 -6.07
C ASP A 816 2.44 23.21 -7.04
N TYR A 817 2.08 21.94 -6.84
CA TYR A 817 2.55 20.79 -7.63
C TYR A 817 1.43 20.06 -8.40
N CYS A 818 0.20 20.57 -8.43
CA CYS A 818 -0.92 19.82 -9.01
C CYS A 818 -0.91 19.73 -10.54
N ASN A 819 -0.24 20.67 -11.22
CA ASN A 819 -0.18 20.72 -12.68
C ASN A 819 0.97 19.88 -13.28
N SER A 820 1.89 19.35 -12.45
CA SER A 820 2.99 18.52 -12.95
C SER A 820 2.57 17.06 -13.08
N GLN A 821 2.25 16.63 -14.31
CA GLN A 821 1.96 15.23 -14.61
C GLN A 821 3.15 14.31 -14.26
N PHE A 822 4.39 14.76 -14.51
CA PHE A 822 5.59 13.99 -14.17
C PHE A 822 5.66 13.70 -12.67
N LEU A 823 5.66 14.72 -11.80
CA LEU A 823 5.75 14.55 -10.35
C LEU A 823 4.57 13.74 -9.79
N ASN A 824 3.35 13.95 -10.28
CA ASN A 824 2.18 13.18 -9.87
C ASN A 824 2.20 11.72 -10.38
N SER A 825 3.06 11.38 -11.34
CA SER A 825 3.23 10.02 -11.85
C SER A 825 4.39 9.23 -11.20
N LEU A 826 5.00 9.76 -10.13
CA LEU A 826 6.03 9.10 -9.33
C LEU A 826 5.42 8.18 -8.26
N GLY A 827 6.20 7.17 -7.84
CA GLY A 827 5.84 6.24 -6.77
C GLY A 827 5.00 5.04 -7.22
N THR A 828 4.17 4.53 -6.31
CA THR A 828 3.27 3.38 -6.53
C THR A 828 1.91 3.80 -7.09
N PHE A 829 1.13 2.85 -7.61
CA PHE A 829 -0.12 3.16 -8.31
C PHE A 829 -1.24 3.69 -7.36
N PRO A 830 -1.93 4.79 -7.72
CA PRO A 830 -3.10 5.34 -7.04
C PRO A 830 -4.29 4.37 -7.09
N ARG A 831 -5.27 4.50 -6.20
CA ARG A 831 -6.39 3.56 -6.11
C ARG A 831 -7.68 4.30 -5.78
N ARG A 832 -8.14 5.07 -6.76
CA ARG A 832 -9.26 6.03 -6.69
C ARG A 832 -10.59 5.40 -6.25
N ASN A 833 -10.82 4.12 -6.58
CA ASN A 833 -12.06 3.41 -6.25
C ASN A 833 -12.34 3.31 -4.73
N ARG A 834 -11.33 3.48 -3.87
CA ARG A 834 -11.53 3.64 -2.41
C ARG A 834 -12.42 4.81 -2.02
N ALA A 835 -12.53 5.82 -2.88
CA ALA A 835 -13.48 6.91 -2.71
C ALA A 835 -14.93 6.37 -2.55
N ILE A 836 -15.28 5.26 -3.21
CA ILE A 836 -16.62 4.66 -3.13
C ILE A 836 -16.96 4.27 -1.68
N LYS A 837 -16.17 3.44 -1.00
CA LYS A 837 -16.47 3.05 0.39
C LYS A 837 -16.46 4.23 1.37
N ILE A 838 -15.64 5.25 1.12
CA ILE A 838 -15.58 6.45 1.94
C ILE A 838 -16.83 7.30 1.74
N TRP A 839 -17.26 7.49 0.49
CA TRP A 839 -18.52 8.14 0.12
C TRP A 839 -19.71 7.43 0.78
N PHE A 840 -19.76 6.09 0.71
CA PHE A 840 -20.79 5.30 1.41
C PHE A 840 -20.82 5.60 2.91
N VAL A 841 -19.68 5.60 3.60
CA VAL A 841 -19.61 5.96 5.04
C VAL A 841 -20.09 7.39 5.29
N LEU A 842 -19.64 8.36 4.48
CA LEU A 842 -20.02 9.77 4.63
C LEU A 842 -21.52 9.99 4.41
N LYS A 843 -22.15 9.29 3.45
CA LYS A 843 -23.60 9.37 3.21
C LYS A 843 -24.43 8.55 4.21
N SER A 844 -23.94 7.40 4.67
CA SER A 844 -24.69 6.50 5.56
C SER A 844 -24.66 6.95 7.02
N PHE A 845 -23.51 7.42 7.50
CA PHE A 845 -23.29 7.73 8.91
C PHE A 845 -23.10 9.23 9.19
N GLY A 846 -22.57 9.96 8.21
CA GLY A 846 -22.13 11.34 8.39
C GLY A 846 -20.90 11.47 9.30
N ILE A 847 -20.20 12.61 9.17
CA ILE A 847 -18.99 12.92 9.95
C ILE A 847 -19.29 12.94 11.46
N ASN A 848 -20.49 13.35 11.87
CA ASN A 848 -20.90 13.38 13.29
C ASN A 848 -20.85 11.99 13.97
N SER A 849 -21.08 10.91 13.23
CA SER A 849 -21.00 9.54 13.78
C SER A 849 -19.56 9.07 13.89
N ILE A 850 -18.69 9.45 12.95
CA ILE A 850 -17.23 9.25 13.04
C ILE A 850 -16.68 9.97 14.28
N ILE A 851 -17.07 11.24 14.48
CA ILE A 851 -16.72 12.05 15.65
C ILE A 851 -17.13 11.36 16.98
N LYS A 852 -18.32 10.75 17.04
CA LYS A 852 -18.77 10.00 18.23
C LYS A 852 -17.89 8.79 18.52
N LEU A 853 -17.55 8.00 17.50
CA LEU A 853 -16.66 6.83 17.61
C LEU A 853 -15.25 7.22 18.07
N GLN A 854 -14.69 8.29 17.50
CA GLN A 854 -13.38 8.83 17.89
C GLN A 854 -13.36 9.34 19.34
N ARG A 855 -14.43 10.01 19.78
CA ARG A 855 -14.59 10.43 21.18
C ARG A 855 -14.71 9.25 22.14
N GLN A 856 -15.44 8.20 21.77
CA GLN A 856 -15.53 6.98 22.59
C GLN A 856 -14.17 6.30 22.71
N GLN A 857 -13.41 6.20 21.61
CA GLN A 857 -12.05 5.67 21.59
C GLN A 857 -11.10 6.46 22.52
N ILE A 858 -11.12 7.80 22.46
CA ILE A 858 -10.35 8.67 23.36
C ILE A 858 -10.79 8.46 24.81
N LYS A 859 -12.10 8.39 25.07
CA LYS A 859 -12.65 8.19 26.42
C LYS A 859 -12.17 6.87 27.04
N CYS A 860 -12.18 5.78 26.27
CA CYS A 860 -11.66 4.47 26.70
C CYS A 860 -10.16 4.52 26.98
N ALA A 861 -9.37 5.14 26.11
CA ALA A 861 -7.93 5.30 26.31
C ALA A 861 -7.62 6.12 27.57
N LYS A 862 -8.36 7.22 27.78
CA LYS A 862 -8.19 8.08 28.96
C LYS A 862 -8.58 7.37 30.26
N MET A 863 -9.60 6.51 30.22
CA MET A 863 -9.98 5.65 31.35
C MET A 863 -8.88 4.63 31.66
N PHE A 864 -8.31 3.96 30.65
CA PHE A 864 -7.15 3.08 30.82
C PHE A 864 -5.95 3.79 31.44
N GLU A 865 -5.62 5.01 31.00
CA GLU A 865 -4.54 5.81 31.58
C GLU A 865 -4.78 6.09 33.08
N ASN A 866 -6.01 6.44 33.45
CA ASN A 866 -6.39 6.68 34.85
C ASN A 866 -6.30 5.40 35.70
N LEU A 867 -6.78 4.25 35.19
CA LEU A 867 -6.72 2.95 35.88
C LEU A 867 -5.29 2.44 36.06
N ILE A 868 -4.44 2.57 35.03
CA ILE A 868 -3.01 2.25 35.14
C ILE A 868 -2.33 3.17 36.16
N SER A 869 -2.71 4.45 36.21
CA SER A 869 -2.17 5.42 37.18
C SER A 869 -2.61 5.15 38.63
N SER A 870 -3.68 4.38 38.87
CA SER A 870 -4.14 4.03 40.23
C SER A 870 -3.58 2.71 40.76
N LYS A 871 -2.83 1.93 39.96
CA LYS A 871 -2.16 0.70 40.40
C LYS A 871 -0.68 0.97 40.68
N ASP A 872 -0.28 0.92 41.95
CA ASP A 872 1.07 1.29 42.41
C ASP A 872 2.23 0.57 41.73
N THR A 873 2.02 -0.64 41.19
CA THR A 873 3.04 -1.43 40.49
C THR A 873 3.27 -0.98 39.05
N LEU A 874 2.43 -0.09 38.50
CA LEU A 874 2.50 0.42 37.14
C LEU A 874 2.85 1.91 37.12
N GLN A 875 3.33 2.38 35.96
CA GLN A 875 3.52 3.80 35.67
C GLN A 875 3.22 4.09 34.19
N ILE A 876 2.59 5.22 33.94
CA ILE A 876 2.46 5.79 32.59
C ILE A 876 3.82 6.29 32.11
N VAL A 877 4.16 6.05 30.84
CA VAL A 877 5.44 6.50 30.24
C VAL A 877 5.25 7.73 29.35
N SER A 878 4.11 7.85 28.68
CA SER A 878 3.70 9.06 27.96
C SER A 878 2.20 9.26 28.12
N ARG A 879 1.80 10.52 28.28
CA ARG A 879 0.41 10.95 28.30
C ARG A 879 -0.35 10.40 27.10
N GLN A 880 -1.58 9.96 27.37
CA GLN A 880 -2.56 9.47 26.41
C GLN A 880 -2.87 10.53 25.33
N ILE A 881 -2.70 10.15 24.05
CA ILE A 881 -3.11 10.93 22.88
C ILE A 881 -3.85 10.02 21.89
N GLY A 882 -4.96 10.49 21.33
CA GLY A 882 -5.80 9.71 20.42
C GLY A 882 -6.41 8.50 21.14
N GLY A 883 -6.05 7.29 20.72
CA GLY A 883 -6.43 6.03 21.36
C GLY A 883 -5.26 5.23 21.93
N LEU A 884 -4.08 5.82 22.12
CA LEU A 884 -2.88 5.12 22.63
C LEU A 884 -2.59 5.50 24.09
N VAL A 885 -2.26 4.50 24.90
CA VAL A 885 -1.68 4.61 26.25
C VAL A 885 -0.37 3.82 26.27
N THR A 886 0.65 4.34 26.96
CA THR A 886 1.93 3.65 27.14
C THR A 886 2.28 3.53 28.62
N PHE A 887 2.77 2.35 29.03
CA PHE A 887 3.03 2.05 30.43
C PHE A 887 4.19 1.06 30.59
N ARG A 888 4.65 0.91 31.84
CA ARG A 888 5.58 -0.14 32.27
C ARG A 888 5.39 -0.46 33.76
N LEU A 889 5.99 -1.55 34.23
CA LEU A 889 6.19 -1.83 35.65
C LEU A 889 7.06 -0.73 36.29
N LYS A 890 6.59 -0.19 37.41
CA LYS A 890 7.24 0.87 38.18
C LYS A 890 8.48 0.34 38.89
N GLY A 891 9.61 1.02 38.73
CA GLY A 891 10.88 0.65 39.38
C GLY A 891 11.52 -0.66 38.90
N LYS A 892 11.03 -1.27 37.80
CA LYS A 892 11.55 -2.51 37.23
C LYS A 892 12.41 -2.29 35.98
N SER A 893 13.31 -3.22 35.70
CA SER A 893 14.22 -3.21 34.56
C SER A 893 13.48 -3.31 33.21
N ASN A 894 14.20 -3.11 32.10
CA ASN A 894 13.63 -3.32 30.77
C ASN A 894 13.32 -4.81 30.52
N GLU A 895 14.23 -5.69 30.91
CA GLU A 895 14.12 -7.15 30.76
C GLU A 895 12.97 -7.75 31.61
N GLU A 896 12.66 -7.15 32.77
CA GLU A 896 11.44 -7.50 33.53
C GLU A 896 10.16 -7.07 32.80
N ASN A 897 10.19 -5.96 32.06
CA ASN A 897 9.03 -5.50 31.28
C ASN A 897 8.83 -6.31 29.99
N GLU A 898 9.91 -6.69 29.32
CA GLU A 898 9.91 -7.60 28.17
C GLU A 898 9.36 -8.98 28.55
N ARG A 899 9.79 -9.52 29.71
CA ARG A 899 9.25 -10.79 30.25
C ARG A 899 7.78 -10.66 30.68
N LEU A 900 7.32 -9.52 31.22
CA LEU A 900 5.89 -9.27 31.44
C LEU A 900 5.10 -9.22 30.12
N PHE A 901 5.62 -8.53 29.10
CA PHE A 901 5.00 -8.45 27.78
C PHE A 901 4.82 -9.84 27.16
N HIS A 902 5.87 -10.68 27.20
CA HIS A 902 5.80 -12.07 26.78
C HIS A 902 4.83 -12.89 27.63
N TYR A 903 4.79 -12.70 28.95
CA TYR A 903 3.81 -13.37 29.82
C TYR A 903 2.36 -13.04 29.41
N ILE A 904 2.03 -11.76 29.18
CA ILE A 904 0.69 -11.34 28.75
C ILE A 904 0.33 -11.96 27.40
N ASN A 905 1.20 -11.84 26.39
CA ASN A 905 0.91 -12.26 25.02
C ASN A 905 1.02 -13.78 24.77
N ASN A 906 1.91 -14.47 25.47
CA ASN A 906 2.27 -15.87 25.19
C ASN A 906 1.81 -16.86 26.28
N VAL A 907 1.45 -16.38 27.48
CA VAL A 907 1.00 -17.22 28.62
C VAL A 907 -0.46 -16.92 29.01
N ASP A 908 -0.78 -15.68 29.40
CA ASP A 908 -2.13 -15.31 29.87
C ASP A 908 -3.16 -15.22 28.72
N LYS A 909 -2.79 -14.58 27.60
CA LYS A 909 -3.54 -14.52 26.31
C LYS A 909 -4.94 -13.88 26.34
N ARG A 910 -5.45 -13.44 27.50
CA ARG A 910 -6.74 -12.72 27.57
C ARG A 910 -6.71 -11.34 26.92
N LEU A 911 -5.52 -10.76 26.82
CA LEU A 911 -5.20 -9.54 26.07
C LEU A 911 -4.17 -9.85 24.98
N HIS A 912 -4.14 -9.01 23.93
CA HIS A 912 -3.01 -8.97 23.00
C HIS A 912 -2.48 -7.54 22.87
N LEU A 913 -1.21 -7.32 23.24
CA LEU A 913 -0.56 -6.01 23.33
C LEU A 913 0.63 -5.91 22.35
N THR A 914 1.23 -4.71 22.24
CA THR A 914 2.55 -4.50 21.58
C THR A 914 3.50 -3.77 22.51
N GLU A 915 4.79 -3.88 22.25
CA GLU A 915 5.86 -3.19 22.98
C GLU A 915 6.59 -2.20 22.06
N THR A 916 7.45 -1.34 22.62
CA THR A 916 8.41 -0.53 21.87
C THR A 916 9.62 -0.17 22.73
N HIS A 917 10.70 0.26 22.09
CA HIS A 917 11.87 0.84 22.75
C HIS A 917 12.01 2.32 22.36
N ILE A 918 12.32 3.16 23.34
CA ILE A 918 12.58 4.59 23.16
C ILE A 918 13.86 4.92 23.91
N GLU A 919 14.89 5.34 23.18
CA GLU A 919 16.26 5.45 23.69
C GLU A 919 16.65 4.16 24.45
N ASN A 920 16.78 4.21 25.78
CA ASN A 920 17.07 3.05 26.64
C ASN A 920 15.88 2.58 27.50
N LEU A 921 14.64 2.83 27.09
CA LEU A 921 13.42 2.44 27.83
C LEU A 921 12.56 1.45 27.04
N HIS A 922 12.30 0.29 27.63
CA HIS A 922 11.26 -0.65 27.19
C HIS A 922 9.88 -0.18 27.68
N ILE A 923 8.87 -0.28 26.81
CA ILE A 923 7.54 0.31 27.01
C ILE A 923 6.46 -0.60 26.43
N ILE A 924 5.40 -0.90 27.19
CA ILE A 924 4.22 -1.64 26.72
C ILE A 924 3.16 -0.64 26.24
N ARG A 925 2.49 -0.97 25.12
CA ARG A 925 1.53 -0.13 24.40
C ARG A 925 0.13 -0.78 24.41
N ILE A 926 -0.86 -0.01 24.85
CA ILE A 926 -2.29 -0.32 24.73
C ILE A 926 -2.89 0.67 23.73
N SER A 927 -3.38 0.17 22.60
CA SER A 927 -4.14 0.95 21.62
C SER A 927 -5.59 0.47 21.57
N ILE A 928 -6.54 1.38 21.75
CA ILE A 928 -7.97 1.07 21.68
C ILE A 928 -8.35 0.84 20.22
N ASN A 929 -8.22 -0.41 19.75
CA ASN A 929 -8.43 -0.76 18.34
C ASN A 929 -9.89 -0.81 17.92
N ASN A 930 -10.78 -1.23 18.82
CA ASN A 930 -12.21 -1.22 18.57
C ASN A 930 -12.81 0.14 19.01
N PRO A 931 -13.22 1.04 18.10
CA PRO A 931 -13.79 2.35 18.47
C PRO A 931 -15.20 2.25 19.08
N GLN A 932 -15.80 1.05 19.13
CA GLN A 932 -17.04 0.75 19.85
C GLN A 932 -16.79 0.05 21.20
N MET A 933 -15.54 -0.08 21.66
CA MET A 933 -15.21 -0.61 22.99
C MET A 933 -15.97 0.19 24.06
N THR A 934 -16.60 -0.51 25.00
CA THR A 934 -17.35 0.13 26.09
C THR A 934 -16.42 0.46 27.27
N LEU A 935 -16.94 1.12 28.31
CA LEU A 935 -16.14 1.41 29.51
C LEU A 935 -16.02 0.19 30.42
N GLU A 936 -17.06 -0.62 30.47
CA GLU A 936 -17.09 -1.91 31.16
C GLU A 936 -16.04 -2.86 30.56
N GLU A 937 -15.86 -2.84 29.24
CA GLU A 937 -14.80 -3.60 28.54
C GLU A 937 -13.39 -3.07 28.85
N VAL A 938 -13.25 -1.78 29.18
CA VAL A 938 -11.99 -1.20 29.67
C VAL A 938 -11.68 -1.66 31.09
N GLU A 939 -12.70 -1.72 31.96
CA GLU A 939 -12.56 -2.25 33.32
C GLU A 939 -12.18 -3.75 33.30
N GLU A 940 -12.88 -4.56 32.51
CA GLU A 940 -12.60 -5.99 32.31
C GLU A 940 -11.16 -6.21 31.82
N ALA A 941 -10.76 -5.53 30.75
CA ALA A 941 -9.42 -5.65 30.21
C ALA A 941 -8.33 -5.13 31.18
N PHE A 942 -8.64 -4.12 32.01
CA PHE A 942 -7.73 -3.67 33.06
C PHE A 942 -7.64 -4.67 34.24
N ILE A 943 -8.71 -5.38 34.58
CA ILE A 943 -8.67 -6.49 35.55
C ILE A 943 -7.75 -7.59 35.03
N TYR A 944 -7.87 -8.00 33.76
CA TYR A 944 -6.97 -8.99 33.15
C TYR A 944 -5.51 -8.53 33.16
N LEU A 945 -5.23 -7.27 32.82
CA LEU A 945 -3.88 -6.69 32.92
C LEU A 945 -3.35 -6.72 34.36
N SER A 946 -4.19 -6.33 35.32
CA SER A 946 -3.82 -6.27 36.73
C SER A 946 -3.47 -7.65 37.28
N GLU A 947 -4.32 -8.64 37.05
CA GLU A 947 -4.07 -10.03 37.46
C GLU A 947 -2.82 -10.61 36.78
N ALA A 948 -2.60 -10.33 35.50
CA ALA A 948 -1.42 -10.82 34.78
C ALA A 948 -0.14 -10.23 35.37
N CYS A 949 -0.13 -8.93 35.69
CA CYS A 949 0.97 -8.28 36.39
C CYS A 949 1.22 -8.89 37.78
N ASP A 950 0.17 -9.11 38.58
CA ASP A 950 0.30 -9.60 39.96
C ASP A 950 0.78 -11.07 39.98
N LYS A 951 0.27 -11.91 39.06
CA LYS A 951 0.77 -13.27 38.84
C LYS A 951 2.23 -13.29 38.39
N PHE A 952 2.60 -12.47 37.40
CA PHE A 952 3.98 -12.35 36.92
C PHE A 952 4.94 -11.96 38.05
N LEU A 953 4.63 -10.90 38.81
CA LEU A 953 5.44 -10.46 39.95
C LEU A 953 5.55 -11.55 41.03
N THR A 954 4.50 -12.32 41.28
CA THR A 954 4.51 -13.44 42.22
C THR A 954 5.40 -14.59 41.74
N LEU A 955 5.42 -14.89 40.43
CA LEU A 955 6.29 -15.92 39.85
C LEU A 955 7.77 -15.50 39.87
N GLU A 956 8.06 -14.23 39.56
CA GLU A 956 9.42 -13.66 39.64
C GLU A 956 9.99 -13.67 41.06
N LEU A 957 9.15 -13.45 42.08
CA LEU A 957 9.58 -13.53 43.48
C LEU A 957 9.89 -14.97 43.93
N ASN A 958 9.30 -15.97 43.27
CA ASN A 958 9.40 -17.38 43.66
C ASN A 958 10.45 -18.18 42.86
N ASN A 959 10.90 -17.69 41.69
CA ASN A 959 11.85 -18.40 40.82
C ASN A 959 12.97 -17.49 40.30
N ASN A 960 14.22 -17.85 40.59
CA ASN A 960 15.43 -17.21 40.03
C ASN A 960 15.68 -17.49 38.53
N SER A 961 14.69 -18.04 37.81
CA SER A 961 14.73 -18.26 36.36
C SER A 961 13.37 -18.72 35.81
N ILE A 962 12.48 -17.78 35.46
CA ILE A 962 11.40 -18.12 34.52
C ILE A 962 12.00 -18.13 33.11
N ASN A 963 12.16 -19.31 32.53
CA ASN A 963 12.64 -19.47 31.15
C ASN A 963 11.43 -19.24 30.21
N CYS A 964 11.19 -17.98 29.83
CA CYS A 964 10.06 -17.54 29.00
C CYS A 964 10.26 -17.71 27.47
N ASN A 965 11.28 -18.48 27.05
CA ASN A 965 11.59 -18.75 25.63
C ASN A 965 10.60 -19.74 25.00
#